data_AF-A0A4S9VLH9-F1
#
_entry.id   AF-A0A4S9VLH9-F1
#
_cell.length_a   1.000
_cell.length_b   1.000
_cell.length_c   1.000
_cell.angle_alpha   90.00
_cell.angle_beta   90.00
_cell.angle_gamma   90.00
#
_symmetry.space_group_name_H-M   'P 1'
#
loop_
_entity.id
_entity.type
_entity.pdbx_description
1 polymer ?
#
loop_
_entity_poly.entity_id
_entity_poly.type
_entity_poly.pdbx_seq_one_letter_code
_entity_poly.pdbx_strand_id
1 'polypeptide(L)'
;MYTSLSIVCTRVSRPTMHPKVLSRLIASLLLTWTLGFVMVNGQSTTQPSLAQITSALASGSGSTSLGSALAEAGSTLESIISDTIAQLARWTTLILFPERYYSYGRSPAVYPSPQGQGSGDWSQAYSQAKALVAQMTVQEKANITLGSSETHDCSGFTGSVPRLGFPGMCLNDAESGVRTASKVNGYPAQLHIGASWNRSLAYDRALHLGQEFKTKGVNVLLGPVAGPLGRIATGGRNWEGFSNDPYLAGSLIAPTISGMQKSVIACVKHFIANEQETNRSPFLQGFLSGLINLNNSVSSNVDDRTMHELYLWPFYDAVKAGAGSTMCSYQRVNNSYGCQNSKTMNGLLKTELGFEGFVVSDWYAQHTGVASVNAGLDMVMPNSMYLDVNGFATAIKNGSINSTRLDDMATRILAAWYRFANLQNPGLNDAEARQAAAEATLFQGAVEGHVLVKNVNNALPLNKPTVLSLFGYDAPGGINTSATSFQLKPNGKLNTQAYTNGKPYTDLDDLINSAQVLPAGFAGPEVALNGTLYTGGGSGAITPVSSISPEDAFRNQAAIDGTTLYTDFTSQNPTIKDPNNPCLVFINSQSSETWDRSTLADIYSDTLVTNVASRCKNTMAIIHSAGIRPVDRWIDHPNITAVIYANLPGQYSGTSLTEIIYGRQSPSGRLPFTVAKNESDYGSLLRPTLPDRINPQYSQSDFTEGLFIDYKRFIQQNVTPRFAFGYGLTYSNFSYSGLQMSANDSAVTSSSPPGTVAGIAAEGGTTSLYDIVATVSIAVKNTGNVAAAEVAQLYLGIPGSGVPKVLRGFEKQLIQPGASVNMTFSLRRRDMSIWDVVRQQWVLPSGAFNVMVGKSVLDIQLQGTLTL
;
A
#
# COMPACT_ATOMS: atom_id res chain seq x y z
N MET A 1 -52.60 23.61 -26.62
CA MET A 1 -52.78 22.61 -25.53
C MET A 1 -53.42 23.19 -24.26
N TYR A 2 -53.33 24.49 -23.98
CA TYR A 2 -54.08 25.14 -22.87
C TYR A 2 -55.62 25.04 -23.02
N THR A 3 -56.14 24.92 -24.24
CA THR A 3 -57.56 24.68 -24.53
C THR A 3 -58.01 23.22 -24.34
N SER A 4 -57.08 22.27 -24.16
CA SER A 4 -57.38 20.84 -24.01
C SER A 4 -57.50 20.43 -22.53
N LEU A 5 -56.84 21.13 -21.59
CA LEU A 5 -56.92 20.83 -20.15
C LEU A 5 -58.23 21.33 -19.51
N SER A 6 -58.80 22.43 -19.98
CA SER A 6 -60.11 22.92 -19.49
C SER A 6 -61.27 21.97 -19.81
N ILE A 7 -61.14 21.15 -20.87
CA ILE A 7 -62.15 20.15 -21.26
C ILE A 7 -62.05 18.88 -20.39
N VAL A 8 -60.86 18.54 -19.88
CA VAL A 8 -60.68 17.39 -18.98
C VAL A 8 -61.23 17.71 -17.58
N CYS A 9 -61.01 18.92 -17.06
CA CYS A 9 -61.53 19.30 -15.73
C CYS A 9 -63.07 19.46 -15.71
N THR A 10 -63.71 19.80 -16.83
CA THR A 10 -65.18 19.94 -16.91
C THR A 10 -65.92 18.62 -17.19
N ARG A 11 -65.23 17.53 -17.55
CA ARG A 11 -65.85 16.20 -17.76
C ARG A 11 -65.58 15.18 -16.65
N VAL A 12 -64.77 15.52 -15.63
CA VAL A 12 -64.50 14.64 -14.46
C VAL A 12 -65.44 14.94 -13.27
N SER A 13 -66.46 15.78 -13.45
CA SER A 13 -67.58 15.96 -12.53
C SER A 13 -68.64 14.85 -12.69
N ARG A 14 -68.25 13.59 -12.49
CA ARG A 14 -69.18 12.48 -12.18
C ARG A 14 -68.80 11.85 -10.82
N PRO A 15 -69.77 11.44 -9.98
CA PRO A 15 -69.60 11.36 -8.52
C PRO A 15 -68.92 10.08 -7.99
N THR A 16 -68.10 9.36 -8.77
CA THR A 16 -67.67 7.99 -8.38
C THR A 16 -66.17 7.71 -8.45
N MET A 17 -65.30 8.71 -8.60
CA MET A 17 -63.84 8.49 -8.48
C MET A 17 -63.34 8.69 -7.05
N HIS A 18 -62.73 7.64 -6.48
CA HIS A 18 -62.14 7.66 -5.15
C HIS A 18 -60.98 8.68 -5.07
N PRO A 19 -60.87 9.51 -4.01
CA PRO A 19 -59.89 10.61 -3.92
C PRO A 19 -58.43 10.22 -4.20
N LYS A 20 -58.04 9.01 -3.80
CA LYS A 20 -56.70 8.44 -4.04
C LYS A 20 -56.41 8.23 -5.53
N VAL A 21 -57.41 7.89 -6.35
CA VAL A 21 -57.27 7.68 -7.79
C VAL A 21 -57.11 9.02 -8.52
N LEU A 22 -57.90 10.02 -8.13
CA LEU A 22 -57.79 11.39 -8.66
C LEU A 22 -56.42 12.01 -8.34
N SER A 23 -55.91 11.82 -7.12
CA SER A 23 -54.57 12.30 -6.72
C SER A 23 -53.44 11.69 -7.55
N ARG A 24 -53.53 10.39 -7.87
CA ARG A 24 -52.54 9.69 -8.70
C ARG A 24 -52.60 10.11 -10.16
N LEU A 25 -53.80 10.37 -10.69
CA LEU A 25 -53.98 10.83 -12.07
C LEU A 25 -53.42 12.24 -12.28
N ILE A 26 -53.66 13.14 -11.32
CA ILE A 26 -53.12 14.51 -11.32
C ILE A 26 -51.58 14.48 -11.16
N ALA A 27 -51.05 13.64 -10.27
CA ALA A 27 -49.61 13.46 -10.10
C ALA A 27 -48.92 12.94 -11.38
N SER A 28 -49.51 11.97 -12.08
CA SER A 28 -48.96 11.43 -13.33
C SER A 28 -49.01 12.45 -14.49
N LEU A 29 -50.06 13.27 -14.57
CA LEU A 29 -50.19 14.35 -15.57
C LEU A 29 -49.20 15.51 -15.31
N LEU A 30 -48.97 15.85 -14.05
CA LEU A 30 -47.97 16.86 -13.67
C LEU A 30 -46.55 16.35 -13.94
N LEU A 31 -46.24 15.10 -13.60
CA LEU A 31 -44.93 14.48 -13.83
C LEU A 31 -44.59 14.43 -15.33
N THR A 32 -45.55 14.05 -16.18
CA THR A 32 -45.39 14.03 -17.64
C THR A 32 -45.24 15.43 -18.24
N TRP A 33 -45.92 16.44 -17.68
CA TRP A 33 -45.74 17.83 -18.10
C TRP A 33 -44.35 18.36 -17.73
N THR A 34 -43.86 18.11 -16.51
CA THR A 34 -42.50 18.51 -16.10
C THR A 34 -41.41 17.78 -16.87
N LEU A 35 -41.54 16.48 -17.11
CA LEU A 35 -40.59 15.70 -17.92
C LEU A 35 -40.55 16.17 -19.37
N GLY A 36 -41.72 16.45 -19.96
CA GLY A 36 -41.81 17.00 -21.32
C GLY A 36 -41.23 18.41 -21.45
N PHE A 37 -41.35 19.25 -20.42
CA PHE A 37 -40.85 20.62 -20.44
C PHE A 37 -39.33 20.71 -20.18
N VAL A 38 -38.79 19.88 -19.27
CA VAL A 38 -37.34 19.80 -18.99
C VAL A 38 -36.55 19.24 -20.17
N MET A 39 -37.14 18.30 -20.95
CA MET A 39 -36.50 17.80 -22.16
C MET A 39 -36.48 18.79 -23.33
N VAL A 40 -37.36 19.81 -23.33
CA VAL A 40 -37.52 20.74 -24.46
C VAL A 40 -36.86 22.11 -24.20
N ASN A 41 -36.86 22.61 -22.97
CA ASN A 41 -36.39 23.96 -22.64
C ASN A 41 -35.38 23.94 -21.49
N GLY A 42 -34.12 23.63 -21.82
CA GLY A 42 -33.02 23.84 -20.89
C GLY A 42 -33.03 25.27 -20.34
N GLN A 43 -33.08 25.37 -19.00
CA GLN A 43 -32.97 26.61 -18.22
C GLN A 43 -33.91 27.77 -18.63
N SER A 44 -35.14 27.79 -18.09
CA SER A 44 -36.00 28.98 -18.06
C SER A 44 -36.57 29.21 -16.66
N THR A 45 -36.43 30.43 -16.14
CA THR A 45 -36.66 30.85 -14.73
C THR A 45 -38.07 31.37 -14.43
N THR A 46 -39.05 31.14 -15.29
CA THR A 46 -40.43 31.63 -15.06
C THR A 46 -41.42 30.47 -15.00
N GLN A 47 -41.55 29.86 -13.82
CA GLN A 47 -42.61 28.90 -13.48
C GLN A 47 -43.25 29.31 -12.15
N PRO A 48 -44.59 29.26 -12.01
CA PRO A 48 -45.23 29.38 -10.71
C PRO A 48 -44.85 28.18 -9.83
N SER A 49 -44.58 28.42 -8.54
CA SER A 49 -44.21 27.34 -7.61
C SER A 49 -45.36 26.35 -7.42
N LEU A 50 -45.05 25.10 -7.10
CA LEU A 50 -46.06 24.09 -6.79
C LEU A 50 -46.92 24.53 -5.59
N ALA A 51 -46.36 25.31 -4.67
CA ALA A 51 -47.05 26.04 -3.61
C ALA A 51 -48.16 27.01 -4.12
N GLN A 52 -47.94 27.69 -5.25
CA GLN A 52 -48.95 28.56 -5.87
C GLN A 52 -50.08 27.76 -6.53
N ILE A 53 -49.78 26.56 -7.05
CA ILE A 53 -50.78 25.68 -7.68
C ILE A 53 -51.62 24.95 -6.62
N THR A 54 -50.98 24.48 -5.54
CA THR A 54 -51.64 23.79 -4.43
C THR A 54 -52.47 24.72 -3.56
N SER A 55 -52.03 25.97 -3.34
CA SER A 55 -52.84 27.00 -2.66
C SER A 55 -54.09 27.39 -3.46
N ALA A 56 -54.00 27.48 -4.79
CA ALA A 56 -55.17 27.72 -5.65
C ALA A 56 -56.19 26.57 -5.56
N LEU A 57 -55.74 25.32 -5.54
CA LEU A 57 -56.61 24.14 -5.40
C LEU A 57 -57.22 23.99 -4.00
N ALA A 58 -56.47 24.33 -2.95
CA ALA A 58 -56.96 24.34 -1.57
C ALA A 58 -58.07 25.38 -1.37
N SER A 59 -57.92 26.57 -1.97
CA SER A 59 -58.89 27.67 -1.86
C SER A 59 -60.27 27.36 -2.46
N GLY A 60 -60.36 26.40 -3.40
CA GLY A 60 -61.61 26.01 -4.04
C GLY A 60 -62.38 24.85 -3.36
N SER A 61 -61.80 24.18 -2.36
CA SER A 61 -62.31 22.88 -1.88
C SER A 61 -63.09 22.90 -0.56
N GLY A 62 -63.13 24.04 0.15
CA GLY A 62 -63.96 24.26 1.34
C GLY A 62 -63.76 23.30 2.53
N SER A 63 -62.79 22.39 2.52
CA SER A 63 -62.56 21.40 3.58
C SER A 63 -61.12 21.41 4.09
N THR A 64 -60.97 21.57 5.40
CA THR A 64 -59.68 21.73 6.08
C THR A 64 -58.83 20.46 6.09
N SER A 65 -59.44 19.27 6.09
CA SER A 65 -58.73 17.99 6.04
C SER A 65 -58.17 17.65 4.66
N LEU A 66 -58.79 18.17 3.58
CA LEU A 66 -58.30 17.99 2.22
C LEU A 66 -57.13 18.93 1.93
N GLY A 67 -57.16 20.15 2.50
CA GLY A 67 -56.07 21.13 2.41
C GLY A 67 -54.76 20.66 3.04
N SER A 68 -54.81 20.03 4.23
CA SER A 68 -53.59 19.51 4.89
C SER A 68 -52.97 18.33 4.13
N ALA A 69 -53.80 17.40 3.63
CA ALA A 69 -53.34 16.26 2.84
C ALA A 69 -52.75 16.69 1.48
N LEU A 70 -53.29 17.74 0.85
CA LEU A 70 -52.75 18.32 -0.38
C LEU A 70 -51.43 19.06 -0.17
N ALA A 71 -51.25 19.71 0.99
CA ALA A 71 -50.00 20.39 1.34
C ALA A 71 -48.85 19.39 1.61
N GLU A 72 -49.11 18.32 2.36
CA GLU A 72 -48.13 17.26 2.64
C GLU A 72 -47.78 16.44 1.38
N ALA A 73 -48.77 16.18 0.51
CA ALA A 73 -48.53 15.61 -0.81
C ALA A 73 -47.71 16.56 -1.71
N GLY A 74 -47.96 17.88 -1.62
CA GLY A 74 -47.22 18.92 -2.33
C GLY A 74 -45.75 18.99 -1.92
N SER A 75 -45.45 19.00 -0.61
CA SER A 75 -44.07 19.01 -0.10
C SER A 75 -43.31 17.73 -0.43
N THR A 76 -43.99 16.57 -0.36
CA THR A 76 -43.41 15.29 -0.75
C THR A 76 -43.12 15.25 -2.26
N LEU A 77 -44.02 15.78 -3.09
CA LEU A 77 -43.83 15.85 -4.54
C LEU A 77 -42.75 16.87 -4.93
N GLU A 78 -42.66 18.02 -4.23
CA GLU A 78 -41.57 18.98 -4.42
C GLU A 78 -40.20 18.37 -4.07
N SER A 79 -40.10 17.61 -2.98
CA SER A 79 -38.87 16.87 -2.63
C SER A 79 -38.50 15.86 -3.72
N ILE A 80 -39.46 15.06 -4.19
CA ILE A 80 -39.23 14.06 -5.24
C ILE A 80 -38.84 14.73 -6.56
N ILE A 81 -39.50 15.82 -6.95
CA ILE A 81 -39.18 16.57 -8.17
C ILE A 81 -37.80 17.22 -8.03
N SER A 82 -37.48 17.83 -6.89
CA SER A 82 -36.17 18.42 -6.60
C SER A 82 -35.05 17.38 -6.69
N ASP A 83 -35.24 16.21 -6.08
CA ASP A 83 -34.27 15.11 -6.14
C ASP A 83 -34.13 14.56 -7.56
N THR A 84 -35.24 14.44 -8.30
CA THR A 84 -35.23 13.97 -9.69
C THR A 84 -34.52 14.97 -10.61
N ILE A 85 -34.77 16.27 -10.44
CA ILE A 85 -34.09 17.35 -11.17
C ILE A 85 -32.60 17.36 -10.82
N ALA A 86 -32.25 17.22 -9.54
CA ALA A 86 -30.85 17.15 -9.10
C ALA A 86 -30.14 15.92 -9.67
N GLN A 87 -30.80 14.77 -9.72
CA GLN A 87 -30.28 13.56 -10.36
C GLN A 87 -30.11 13.75 -11.86
N LEU A 88 -31.11 14.30 -12.56
CA LEU A 88 -31.02 14.58 -13.99
C LEU A 88 -29.88 15.57 -14.28
N ALA A 89 -29.75 16.66 -13.52
CA ALA A 89 -28.65 17.60 -13.67
C ALA A 89 -27.28 16.95 -13.42
N ARG A 90 -27.17 16.04 -12.46
CA ARG A 90 -25.96 15.22 -12.23
C ARG A 90 -25.65 14.33 -13.42
N TRP A 91 -26.63 13.61 -13.95
CA TRP A 91 -26.48 12.77 -15.14
C TRP A 91 -26.10 13.58 -16.38
N THR A 92 -26.75 14.72 -16.59
CA THR A 92 -26.42 15.64 -17.69
C THR A 92 -24.99 16.16 -17.55
N THR A 93 -24.54 16.51 -16.34
CA THR A 93 -23.16 16.96 -16.11
C THR A 93 -22.16 15.83 -16.30
N LEU A 94 -22.45 14.62 -15.82
CA LEU A 94 -21.61 13.44 -16.04
C LEU A 94 -21.43 13.14 -17.53
N ILE A 95 -22.53 13.18 -18.31
CA ILE A 95 -22.51 12.84 -19.73
C ILE A 95 -21.87 13.95 -20.58
N LEU A 96 -22.22 15.22 -20.33
CA LEU A 96 -21.76 16.34 -21.15
C LEU A 96 -20.42 16.92 -20.69
N PHE A 97 -20.09 16.81 -19.40
CA PHE A 97 -18.92 17.42 -18.76
C PHE A 97 -18.27 16.49 -17.73
N PRO A 98 -17.82 15.28 -18.14
CA PRO A 98 -17.29 14.27 -17.22
C PRO A 98 -16.13 14.79 -16.36
N GLU A 99 -15.19 15.54 -16.94
CA GLU A 99 -14.11 16.20 -16.19
C GLU A 99 -14.63 17.09 -15.06
N ARG A 100 -15.66 17.90 -15.34
CA ARG A 100 -16.26 18.79 -14.34
C ARG A 100 -16.94 17.99 -13.23
N TYR A 101 -17.55 16.86 -13.57
CA TYR A 101 -18.28 16.00 -12.64
C TYR A 101 -17.36 15.23 -11.68
N TYR A 102 -16.23 14.73 -12.18
CA TYR A 102 -15.29 13.96 -11.35
C TYR A 102 -14.31 14.86 -10.61
N SER A 103 -13.69 15.81 -11.30
CA SER A 103 -12.51 16.52 -10.79
C SER A 103 -12.82 17.61 -9.75
N TYR A 104 -14.09 17.96 -9.52
CA TYR A 104 -14.49 19.05 -8.62
C TYR A 104 -15.46 18.61 -7.51
N GLY A 105 -15.24 19.12 -6.29
CA GLY A 105 -16.17 19.02 -5.16
C GLY A 105 -16.19 17.69 -4.39
N ARG A 106 -15.33 16.72 -4.76
CA ARG A 106 -15.25 15.39 -4.13
C ARG A 106 -14.13 15.24 -3.11
N SER A 107 -13.00 15.91 -3.32
CA SER A 107 -11.95 16.07 -2.31
C SER A 107 -12.00 17.51 -1.77
N PRO A 108 -12.08 17.74 -0.45
CA PRO A 108 -12.06 19.08 0.13
C PRO A 108 -10.83 19.88 -0.30
N ALA A 109 -11.00 21.19 -0.50
CA ALA A 109 -9.89 22.08 -0.80
C ALA A 109 -9.21 22.54 0.50
N VAL A 110 -7.88 22.42 0.59
CA VAL A 110 -7.09 22.92 1.74
C VAL A 110 -5.96 23.81 1.20
N TYR A 111 -6.17 25.11 1.30
CA TYR A 111 -5.24 26.14 0.85
C TYR A 111 -5.15 27.28 1.88
N PRO A 112 -4.03 28.01 1.96
CA PRO A 112 -2.78 27.78 1.23
C PRO A 112 -2.03 26.52 1.71
N SER A 113 -0.99 26.11 0.98
CA SER A 113 -0.07 25.09 1.48
C SER A 113 0.68 25.61 2.72
N PRO A 114 0.69 24.87 3.84
CA PRO A 114 1.39 25.30 5.04
C PRO A 114 2.92 25.32 4.82
N GLN A 115 3.54 26.45 5.18
CA GLN A 115 5.00 26.58 5.12
C GLN A 115 5.67 25.71 6.19
N GLY A 116 6.81 25.11 5.84
CA GLY A 116 7.62 24.35 6.78
C GLY A 116 8.14 25.25 7.90
N GLN A 117 8.00 24.77 9.14
CA GLN A 117 8.39 25.54 10.32
C GLN A 117 9.88 25.37 10.62
N GLY A 118 10.47 24.24 10.23
CA GLY A 118 11.83 23.88 10.64
C GLY A 118 11.91 23.61 12.14
N SER A 119 10.88 23.00 12.70
CA SER A 119 10.78 22.73 14.13
C SER A 119 11.68 21.54 14.55
N GLY A 120 12.05 21.49 15.85
CA GLY A 120 12.87 20.41 16.40
C GLY A 120 14.20 20.22 15.67
N ASP A 121 14.45 18.98 15.26
CA ASP A 121 15.70 18.55 14.60
C ASP A 121 15.89 19.15 13.19
N TRP A 122 14.88 19.81 12.63
CA TRP A 122 14.96 20.50 11.34
C TRP A 122 15.54 21.91 11.43
N SER A 123 15.61 22.49 12.63
CA SER A 123 15.91 23.92 12.84
C SER A 123 17.19 24.42 12.17
N GLN A 124 18.30 23.70 12.35
CA GLN A 124 19.57 24.06 11.74
C GLN A 124 19.51 23.99 10.21
N ALA A 125 18.99 22.88 9.67
CA ALA A 125 18.92 22.66 8.23
C ALA A 125 17.99 23.67 7.54
N TYR A 126 16.86 24.01 8.17
CA TYR A 126 15.96 25.06 7.70
C TYR A 126 16.59 26.44 7.71
N SER A 127 17.37 26.76 8.75
CA SER A 127 18.11 28.03 8.80
C SER A 127 19.09 28.14 7.63
N GLN A 128 19.84 27.07 7.33
CA GLN A 128 20.77 27.02 6.21
C GLN A 128 20.03 27.11 4.87
N ALA A 129 18.95 26.34 4.71
CA ALA A 129 18.11 26.35 3.51
C ALA A 129 17.53 27.74 3.23
N LYS A 130 16.91 28.39 4.22
CA LYS A 130 16.35 29.74 4.08
C LYS A 130 17.42 30.77 3.69
N ALA A 131 18.62 30.67 4.28
CA ALA A 131 19.74 31.55 3.93
C ALA A 131 20.22 31.37 2.47
N LEU A 132 20.21 30.14 1.94
CA LEU A 132 20.55 29.88 0.54
C LEU A 132 19.43 30.33 -0.41
N VAL A 133 18.17 30.02 -0.09
CA VAL A 133 16.98 30.41 -0.87
C VAL A 133 16.86 31.93 -0.98
N ALA A 134 17.19 32.68 0.07
CA ALA A 134 17.18 34.14 0.05
C ALA A 134 18.14 34.74 -0.99
N GLN A 135 19.18 34.01 -1.40
CA GLN A 135 20.15 34.43 -2.41
C GLN A 135 19.77 33.97 -3.84
N MET A 136 18.78 33.10 -4.00
CA MET A 136 18.37 32.55 -5.29
C MET A 136 17.43 33.49 -6.05
N THR A 137 17.60 33.53 -7.37
CA THR A 137 16.61 34.08 -8.31
C THR A 137 15.37 33.19 -8.36
N VAL A 138 14.27 33.71 -8.92
CA VAL A 138 13.05 32.90 -9.14
C VAL A 138 13.34 31.69 -10.03
N GLN A 139 14.17 31.86 -11.04
CA GLN A 139 14.56 30.79 -11.96
C GLN A 139 15.38 29.70 -11.26
N GLU A 140 16.33 30.07 -10.41
CA GLU A 140 17.13 29.10 -9.64
C GLU A 140 16.26 28.33 -8.64
N LYS A 141 15.32 29.00 -7.96
CA LYS A 141 14.34 28.32 -7.07
C LYS A 141 13.46 27.36 -7.86
N ALA A 142 12.94 27.77 -9.01
CA ALA A 142 12.15 26.89 -9.87
C ALA A 142 12.98 25.70 -10.37
N ASN A 143 14.24 25.91 -10.75
CA ASN A 143 15.11 24.87 -11.28
C ASN A 143 15.27 23.69 -10.31
N ILE A 144 15.46 23.94 -9.02
CA ILE A 144 15.63 22.86 -8.04
C ILE A 144 14.34 22.08 -7.75
N THR A 145 13.18 22.62 -8.11
CA THR A 145 11.87 21.95 -7.96
C THR A 145 11.49 21.07 -9.15
N LEU A 146 12.29 21.12 -10.23
CA LEU A 146 12.03 20.40 -11.46
C LEU A 146 13.14 19.38 -11.72
N GLY A 147 12.75 18.24 -12.28
CA GLY A 147 13.71 17.27 -12.77
C GLY A 147 14.48 17.77 -14.00
N SER A 148 15.75 17.39 -14.06
CA SER A 148 16.71 17.70 -15.12
C SER A 148 16.65 16.65 -16.22
N SER A 149 16.96 17.06 -17.45
CA SER A 149 17.22 16.13 -18.55
C SER A 149 18.51 15.34 -18.37
N GLU A 150 19.48 15.91 -17.65
CA GLU A 150 20.72 15.21 -17.27
C GLU A 150 20.49 14.46 -15.96
N THR A 151 20.36 13.14 -16.04
CA THR A 151 20.00 12.31 -14.88
C THR A 151 21.19 11.80 -14.07
N HIS A 152 22.42 11.91 -14.60
CA HIS A 152 23.62 11.31 -14.02
C HIS A 152 23.41 9.83 -13.64
N ASP A 153 22.77 9.10 -14.56
CA ASP A 153 22.37 7.69 -14.46
C ASP A 153 21.36 7.35 -13.34
N CYS A 154 20.90 8.34 -12.57
CA CYS A 154 19.86 8.16 -11.56
C CYS A 154 18.46 8.00 -12.18
N SER A 155 17.51 7.42 -11.43
CA SER A 155 16.09 7.36 -11.81
C SER A 155 15.51 8.76 -12.08
N GLY A 156 15.94 9.75 -11.32
CA GLY A 156 15.65 11.17 -11.55
C GLY A 156 16.74 12.04 -10.93
N PHE A 157 16.88 13.26 -11.44
CA PHE A 157 17.87 14.22 -10.96
C PHE A 157 17.28 15.62 -10.94
N THR A 158 17.49 16.40 -9.90
CA THR A 158 16.93 17.77 -9.81
C THR A 158 17.77 18.77 -10.61
N GLY A 159 17.20 19.92 -10.96
CA GLY A 159 18.03 21.06 -11.38
C GLY A 159 19.06 21.47 -10.31
N SER A 160 20.13 22.15 -10.74
CA SER A 160 21.23 22.65 -9.90
C SER A 160 21.21 24.18 -9.76
N VAL A 161 22.01 24.71 -8.84
CA VAL A 161 22.30 26.15 -8.71
C VAL A 161 23.82 26.35 -8.56
N PRO A 162 24.59 26.27 -9.66
CA PRO A 162 26.05 26.30 -9.61
C PRO A 162 26.62 27.57 -8.98
N ARG A 163 25.98 28.72 -9.22
CA ARG A 163 26.37 30.03 -8.65
C ARG A 163 26.42 30.02 -7.12
N LEU A 164 25.59 29.21 -6.48
CA LEU A 164 25.48 29.09 -5.02
C LEU A 164 25.98 27.73 -4.51
N GLY A 165 26.63 26.93 -5.36
CA GLY A 165 27.22 25.65 -4.97
C GLY A 165 26.23 24.53 -4.66
N PHE A 166 24.97 24.62 -5.11
CA PHE A 166 24.05 23.48 -5.04
C PHE A 166 24.19 22.63 -6.31
N PRO A 167 24.66 21.38 -6.21
CA PRO A 167 24.97 20.56 -7.38
C PRO A 167 23.73 19.88 -8.00
N GLY A 168 22.56 19.99 -7.36
CA GLY A 168 21.40 19.13 -7.65
C GLY A 168 21.36 17.92 -6.71
N MET A 169 20.38 17.05 -6.91
CA MET A 169 20.22 15.81 -6.16
C MET A 169 19.91 14.65 -7.09
N CYS A 170 20.59 13.53 -6.87
CA CYS A 170 20.28 12.23 -7.45
C CYS A 170 19.18 11.54 -6.62
N LEU A 171 18.08 11.17 -7.28
CA LEU A 171 16.99 10.37 -6.74
C LEU A 171 17.02 9.00 -7.43
N ASN A 172 17.14 7.92 -6.66
CA ASN A 172 17.27 6.59 -7.26
C ASN A 172 16.46 5.52 -6.51
N ASP A 173 15.93 4.58 -7.26
CA ASP A 173 15.34 3.34 -6.75
C ASP A 173 16.43 2.38 -6.24
N ALA A 174 16.14 1.39 -5.40
CA ALA A 174 14.88 0.97 -4.80
C ALA A 174 14.99 0.75 -3.27
N GLU A 175 13.87 0.42 -2.63
CA GLU A 175 13.78 0.05 -1.21
C GLU A 175 14.43 -1.30 -0.83
N SER A 176 14.89 -2.08 -1.82
CA SER A 176 15.56 -3.38 -1.63
C SER A 176 16.99 -3.45 -2.16
N GLY A 177 17.50 -2.40 -2.80
CA GLY A 177 18.86 -2.33 -3.33
C GLY A 177 19.00 -1.14 -4.28
N VAL A 178 20.23 -0.75 -4.65
CA VAL A 178 20.42 0.32 -5.65
C VAL A 178 20.08 -0.23 -7.03
N ARG A 179 18.93 0.14 -7.57
CA ARG A 179 18.49 -0.29 -8.90
C ARG A 179 19.45 0.24 -9.96
N THR A 180 19.60 -0.54 -11.04
CA THR A 180 20.46 -0.27 -12.20
C THR A 180 21.96 -0.11 -11.93
N ALA A 181 22.42 -0.27 -10.68
CA ALA A 181 23.83 -0.17 -10.31
C ALA A 181 24.56 -1.53 -10.35
N SER A 182 25.85 -1.50 -10.66
CA SER A 182 26.82 -2.59 -10.46
C SER A 182 27.39 -2.56 -9.02
N LYS A 183 28.02 -3.64 -8.56
CA LYS A 183 28.79 -3.66 -7.28
C LYS A 183 27.96 -3.24 -6.05
N VAL A 184 26.74 -3.79 -5.97
CA VAL A 184 25.77 -3.57 -4.88
C VAL A 184 25.20 -4.91 -4.41
N ASN A 185 24.65 -4.93 -3.20
CA ASN A 185 23.93 -6.08 -2.68
C ASN A 185 22.46 -6.06 -3.12
N GLY A 186 21.81 -7.23 -3.02
CA GLY A 186 20.36 -7.38 -3.14
C GLY A 186 19.76 -7.83 -1.83
N TYR A 187 19.06 -6.91 -1.16
CA TYR A 187 18.46 -7.15 0.15
C TYR A 187 17.11 -7.86 0.03
N PRO A 188 16.66 -8.59 1.06
CA PRO A 188 15.31 -9.13 1.11
C PRO A 188 14.27 -8.02 0.93
N ALA A 189 13.16 -8.31 0.24
CA ALA A 189 12.08 -7.33 0.06
C ALA A 189 11.43 -6.96 1.40
N GLN A 190 10.75 -5.80 1.47
CA GLN A 190 10.11 -5.37 2.71
C GLN A 190 9.05 -6.37 3.20
N LEU A 191 8.35 -7.07 2.31
CA LEU A 191 7.39 -8.13 2.70
C LEU A 191 8.07 -9.28 3.44
N HIS A 192 9.28 -9.65 3.00
CA HIS A 192 10.10 -10.67 3.64
C HIS A 192 10.58 -10.17 5.03
N ILE A 193 10.91 -8.88 5.15
CA ILE A 193 11.21 -8.25 6.45
C ILE A 193 9.96 -8.15 7.33
N GLY A 194 8.78 -7.90 6.76
CA GLY A 194 7.51 -7.98 7.46
C GLY A 194 7.28 -9.37 8.07
N ALA A 195 7.62 -10.42 7.33
CA ALA A 195 7.55 -11.79 7.81
C ALA A 195 8.54 -12.11 8.95
N SER A 196 9.61 -11.31 9.12
CA SER A 196 10.56 -11.48 10.23
C SER A 196 10.02 -11.00 11.57
N TRP A 197 9.10 -10.04 11.58
CA TRP A 197 8.59 -9.36 12.79
C TRP A 197 9.72 -8.83 13.70
N ASN A 198 10.76 -8.24 13.09
CA ASN A 198 11.98 -7.82 13.78
C ASN A 198 12.32 -6.35 13.48
N ARG A 199 12.11 -5.47 14.47
CA ARG A 199 12.36 -4.02 14.34
C ARG A 199 13.85 -3.69 14.18
N SER A 200 14.73 -4.42 14.87
CA SER A 200 16.17 -4.22 14.80
C SER A 200 16.71 -4.60 13.42
N LEU A 201 16.26 -5.75 12.90
CA LEU A 201 16.62 -6.19 11.54
C LEU A 201 16.13 -5.20 10.47
N ALA A 202 14.94 -4.61 10.63
CA ALA A 202 14.44 -3.56 9.75
C ALA A 202 15.30 -2.28 9.78
N TYR A 203 15.87 -1.92 10.94
CA TYR A 203 16.84 -0.83 11.08
C TYR A 203 18.18 -1.17 10.44
N ASP A 204 18.78 -2.31 10.80
CA ASP A 204 20.11 -2.71 10.34
C ASP A 204 20.16 -2.90 8.82
N ARG A 205 19.12 -3.51 8.24
CA ARG A 205 18.96 -3.62 6.78
C ARG A 205 19.01 -2.24 6.12
N ALA A 206 18.24 -1.31 6.68
CA ALA A 206 18.08 0.02 6.14
C ALA A 206 19.32 0.90 6.30
N LEU A 207 20.06 0.71 7.39
CA LEU A 207 21.35 1.35 7.63
C LEU A 207 22.36 1.00 6.52
N HIS A 208 22.54 -0.28 6.23
CA HIS A 208 23.47 -0.73 5.19
C HIS A 208 22.98 -0.37 3.79
N LEU A 209 21.68 -0.48 3.54
CA LEU A 209 21.09 -0.01 2.29
C LEU A 209 21.40 1.48 2.06
N GLY A 210 21.14 2.35 3.05
CA GLY A 210 21.45 3.78 2.94
C GLY A 210 22.93 4.06 2.70
N GLN A 211 23.84 3.28 3.30
CA GLN A 211 25.28 3.40 3.06
C GLN A 211 25.66 3.06 1.62
N GLU A 212 25.04 2.03 1.02
CA GLU A 212 25.24 1.69 -0.39
C GLU A 212 24.78 2.81 -1.32
N PHE A 213 23.58 3.35 -1.08
CA PHE A 213 23.05 4.49 -1.83
C PHE A 213 23.98 5.72 -1.77
N LYS A 214 24.47 6.06 -0.57
CA LYS A 214 25.42 7.16 -0.40
C LYS A 214 26.73 6.90 -1.16
N THR A 215 27.26 5.68 -1.10
CA THR A 215 28.49 5.29 -1.80
C THR A 215 28.31 5.41 -3.31
N LYS A 216 27.12 5.08 -3.80
CA LYS A 216 26.70 5.25 -5.19
C LYS A 216 26.34 6.70 -5.56
N GLY A 217 26.53 7.68 -4.67
CA GLY A 217 26.31 9.10 -5.00
C GLY A 217 24.84 9.52 -5.03
N VAL A 218 23.94 8.73 -4.43
CA VAL A 218 22.51 9.03 -4.36
C VAL A 218 22.21 9.93 -3.16
N ASN A 219 21.40 10.97 -3.35
CA ASN A 219 20.92 11.82 -2.26
C ASN A 219 19.61 11.29 -1.67
N VAL A 220 18.69 10.85 -2.52
CA VAL A 220 17.35 10.40 -2.13
C VAL A 220 17.14 8.94 -2.55
N LEU A 221 16.98 8.07 -1.56
CA LEU A 221 16.54 6.70 -1.77
C LEU A 221 15.02 6.70 -1.91
N LEU A 222 14.51 6.20 -3.04
CA LEU A 222 13.08 6.11 -3.34
C LEU A 222 12.41 4.96 -2.58
N GLY A 223 12.33 5.11 -1.26
CA GLY A 223 11.75 4.16 -0.32
C GLY A 223 11.92 4.67 1.11
N PRO A 224 11.32 4.00 2.12
CA PRO A 224 10.59 2.74 2.04
C PRO A 224 9.15 2.86 1.52
N VAL A 225 8.51 1.71 1.26
CA VAL A 225 7.09 1.65 0.88
C VAL A 225 6.17 1.47 2.09
N ALA A 226 5.23 2.39 2.25
CA ALA A 226 4.10 2.36 3.19
C ALA A 226 2.76 2.03 2.50
N GLY A 227 2.67 2.25 1.19
CA GLY A 227 1.49 2.06 0.34
C GLY A 227 1.89 1.58 -1.06
N PRO A 228 1.44 0.41 -1.55
CA PRO A 228 0.26 -0.34 -1.11
C PRO A 228 0.39 -0.96 0.28
N LEU A 229 -0.67 -0.79 1.08
CA LEU A 229 -0.80 -1.51 2.34
C LEU A 229 -1.22 -2.96 2.08
N GLY A 230 -1.95 -3.24 1.01
CA GLY A 230 -2.34 -4.61 0.63
C GLY A 230 -3.85 -4.83 0.68
N ARG A 231 -4.63 -3.81 0.29
CA ARG A 231 -6.08 -3.91 0.15
C ARG A 231 -6.47 -4.96 -0.89
N ILE A 232 -5.86 -4.92 -2.08
CA ILE A 232 -6.14 -5.86 -3.17
C ILE A 232 -5.22 -7.06 -3.03
N ALA A 233 -5.81 -8.26 -2.89
CA ALA A 233 -5.05 -9.48 -2.67
C ALA A 233 -4.14 -9.82 -3.86
N THR A 234 -4.60 -9.57 -5.10
CA THR A 234 -3.80 -9.74 -6.32
C THR A 234 -2.87 -8.56 -6.63
N GLY A 235 -2.73 -7.59 -5.72
CA GLY A 235 -1.96 -6.36 -5.94
C GLY A 235 -0.53 -6.62 -6.42
N GLY A 236 -0.13 -5.95 -7.51
CA GLY A 236 1.15 -6.19 -8.17
C GLY A 236 2.41 -5.88 -7.34
N ARG A 237 2.30 -4.95 -6.38
CA ARG A 237 3.43 -4.42 -5.59
C ARG A 237 3.28 -4.56 -4.08
N ASN A 238 2.35 -5.37 -3.59
CA ASN A 238 2.21 -5.58 -2.14
C ASN A 238 3.53 -6.09 -1.51
N TRP A 239 4.37 -6.76 -2.30
CA TRP A 239 5.68 -7.27 -1.89
C TRP A 239 6.71 -6.16 -1.57
N GLU A 240 6.55 -4.96 -2.14
CA GLU A 240 7.38 -3.82 -1.80
C GLU A 240 7.02 -3.24 -0.43
N GLY A 241 5.77 -3.44 0.03
CA GLY A 241 5.32 -3.08 1.39
C GLY A 241 5.70 -4.12 2.44
N PHE A 242 5.50 -3.79 3.73
CA PHE A 242 5.85 -4.71 4.83
C PHE A 242 4.74 -5.72 5.14
N SER A 243 3.48 -5.30 5.17
CA SER A 243 2.38 -6.09 5.70
C SER A 243 1.03 -5.50 5.32
N ASN A 244 0.00 -6.36 5.31
CA ASN A 244 -1.41 -5.97 5.19
C ASN A 244 -2.03 -5.41 6.50
N ASP A 245 -1.22 -5.14 7.53
CA ASP A 245 -1.65 -4.54 8.79
C ASP A 245 -0.95 -3.18 9.03
N PRO A 246 -1.72 -2.12 9.39
CA PRO A 246 -1.17 -0.78 9.58
C PRO A 246 -0.17 -0.68 10.74
N TYR A 247 -0.37 -1.44 11.83
CA TYR A 247 0.51 -1.39 13.00
C TYR A 247 1.83 -2.11 12.74
N LEU A 248 1.79 -3.28 12.08
CA LEU A 248 3.02 -3.98 11.69
C LEU A 248 3.82 -3.15 10.68
N ALA A 249 3.16 -2.61 9.65
CA ALA A 249 3.81 -1.74 8.68
C ALA A 249 4.42 -0.49 9.35
N GLY A 250 3.66 0.21 10.20
CA GLY A 250 4.15 1.37 10.95
C GLY A 250 5.30 1.06 11.92
N SER A 251 5.26 -0.10 12.58
CA SER A 251 6.32 -0.55 13.49
C SER A 251 7.64 -0.86 12.80
N LEU A 252 7.62 -1.19 11.51
CA LEU A 252 8.81 -1.54 10.73
C LEU A 252 9.30 -0.37 9.87
N ILE A 253 8.42 0.54 9.46
CA ILE A 253 8.83 1.67 8.62
C ILE A 253 9.64 2.72 9.38
N ALA A 254 9.30 3.01 10.64
CA ALA A 254 10.04 3.96 11.46
C ALA A 254 11.52 3.58 11.67
N PRO A 255 11.88 2.34 12.06
CA PRO A 255 13.29 1.93 12.12
C PRO A 255 13.96 1.94 10.73
N THR A 256 13.25 1.57 9.66
CA THR A 256 13.81 1.64 8.30
C THR A 256 14.17 3.07 7.88
N ILE A 257 13.29 4.05 8.11
CA ILE A 257 13.60 5.46 7.84
C ILE A 257 14.79 5.92 8.68
N SER A 258 14.81 5.58 9.97
CA SER A 258 15.90 5.95 10.88
C SER A 258 17.25 5.40 10.42
N GLY A 259 17.28 4.19 9.86
CA GLY A 259 18.48 3.57 9.29
C GLY A 259 18.94 4.21 7.98
N MET A 260 18.03 4.36 7.00
CA MET A 260 18.35 4.99 5.70
C MET A 260 18.92 6.41 5.89
N GLN A 261 18.30 7.20 6.78
CA GLN A 261 18.64 8.59 7.02
C GLN A 261 19.92 8.84 7.78
N LYS A 262 20.63 7.77 8.18
CA LYS A 262 22.05 7.91 8.58
C LYS A 262 22.96 8.27 7.40
N SER A 263 22.50 8.04 6.17
CA SER A 263 23.34 8.19 4.98
C SER A 263 22.69 8.97 3.84
N VAL A 264 21.37 8.86 3.64
CA VAL A 264 20.63 9.44 2.50
C VAL A 264 19.22 9.87 2.91
N ILE A 265 18.58 10.74 2.13
CA ILE A 265 17.18 11.13 2.35
C ILE A 265 16.28 9.93 2.04
N ALA A 266 15.41 9.54 2.98
CA ALA A 266 14.36 8.55 2.71
C ALA A 266 13.14 9.22 2.06
N CYS A 267 12.57 8.57 1.05
CA CYS A 267 11.36 9.00 0.35
C CYS A 267 10.24 7.99 0.57
N VAL A 268 9.40 8.26 1.57
CA VAL A 268 8.33 7.33 1.95
C VAL A 268 7.23 7.35 0.90
N LYS A 269 6.91 6.19 0.32
CA LYS A 269 6.01 6.09 -0.84
C LYS A 269 4.95 4.98 -0.71
N HIS A 270 3.83 5.01 -1.42
CA HIS A 270 3.31 6.13 -2.21
C HIS A 270 2.17 6.76 -1.42
N PHE A 271 2.24 8.07 -1.21
CA PHE A 271 1.28 8.85 -0.44
C PHE A 271 0.16 9.37 -1.35
N ILE A 272 -1.05 8.82 -1.32
CA ILE A 272 -1.58 7.76 -0.44
C ILE A 272 -2.69 7.01 -1.18
N ALA A 273 -3.10 5.85 -0.66
CA ALA A 273 -4.15 5.00 -1.24
C ALA A 273 -3.78 4.45 -2.63
N ASN A 274 -2.49 4.17 -2.83
CA ASN A 274 -1.99 3.39 -3.96
C ASN A 274 -2.20 1.90 -3.70
N GLU A 275 -3.38 1.36 -4.02
CA GLU A 275 -3.77 -0.02 -3.66
C GLU A 275 -4.01 -0.96 -4.85
N GLN A 276 -3.77 -0.52 -6.08
CA GLN A 276 -3.79 -1.35 -7.28
C GLN A 276 -2.92 -0.75 -8.38
N GLU A 277 -2.31 -1.61 -9.19
CA GLU A 277 -1.51 -1.19 -10.34
C GLU A 277 -2.38 -0.91 -11.56
N THR A 278 -3.46 -1.68 -11.75
CA THR A 278 -4.37 -1.54 -12.88
C THR A 278 -4.94 -0.13 -12.92
N ASN A 279 -4.76 0.57 -14.04
CA ASN A 279 -5.18 1.96 -14.25
C ASN A 279 -4.59 2.96 -13.23
N ARG A 280 -3.39 2.71 -12.67
CA ARG A 280 -2.72 3.67 -11.78
C ARG A 280 -2.37 4.98 -12.50
N SER A 281 -1.84 4.92 -13.73
CA SER A 281 -1.33 6.05 -14.51
C SER A 281 -1.30 5.70 -16.00
N PRO A 282 -2.30 6.15 -16.78
CA PRO A 282 -2.31 6.01 -18.22
C PRO A 282 -1.35 7.02 -18.85
N PHE A 283 -0.06 6.67 -18.83
CA PHE A 283 1.06 7.49 -19.31
C PHE A 283 0.82 8.09 -20.71
N LEU A 284 0.18 7.34 -21.62
CA LEU A 284 -0.13 7.82 -22.97
C LEU A 284 -1.29 8.81 -23.06
N GLN A 285 -1.99 9.10 -21.96
CA GLN A 285 -3.00 10.15 -21.93
C GLN A 285 -2.37 11.54 -22.11
N GLY A 286 -1.13 11.77 -21.64
CA GLY A 286 -0.42 13.03 -21.92
C GLY A 286 -0.03 13.19 -23.40
N PHE A 287 0.40 12.11 -24.04
CA PHE A 287 0.96 12.13 -25.40
C PHE A 287 -0.09 11.94 -26.51
N LEU A 288 -1.17 11.19 -26.26
CA LEU A 288 -2.20 10.83 -27.25
C LEU A 288 -3.64 11.22 -26.85
N SER A 289 -3.86 12.03 -25.79
CA SER A 289 -5.23 12.44 -25.38
C SER A 289 -6.06 13.06 -26.49
N GLY A 290 -5.43 13.73 -27.47
CA GLY A 290 -6.11 14.28 -28.64
C GLY A 290 -6.49 13.27 -29.72
N LEU A 291 -6.01 12.02 -29.64
CA LEU A 291 -6.12 10.99 -30.69
C LEU A 291 -6.88 9.75 -30.24
N ILE A 292 -6.81 9.38 -28.96
CA ILE A 292 -7.48 8.20 -28.39
C ILE A 292 -8.03 8.51 -26.99
N ASN A 293 -9.26 8.06 -26.75
CA ASN A 293 -9.98 8.29 -25.50
C ASN A 293 -9.53 7.26 -24.44
N LEU A 294 -8.43 7.56 -23.73
CA LEU A 294 -7.86 6.69 -22.68
C LEU A 294 -8.50 6.96 -21.31
N ASN A 295 -8.52 5.93 -20.46
CA ASN A 295 -9.00 6.02 -19.08
C ASN A 295 -8.12 6.98 -18.27
N ASN A 296 -8.65 7.66 -17.25
CA ASN A 296 -7.87 8.38 -16.25
C ASN A 296 -7.39 7.42 -15.14
N SER A 297 -6.44 7.86 -14.31
CA SER A 297 -6.03 7.12 -13.11
C SER A 297 -7.23 6.71 -12.27
N VAL A 298 -7.23 5.50 -11.71
CA VAL A 298 -8.27 5.04 -10.79
C VAL A 298 -8.36 5.99 -9.58
N SER A 299 -9.60 6.25 -9.14
CA SER A 299 -9.87 7.03 -7.94
C SER A 299 -10.08 6.10 -6.75
N SER A 300 -9.15 6.11 -5.80
CA SER A 300 -9.33 5.53 -4.47
C SER A 300 -10.23 6.45 -3.66
N ASN A 301 -11.49 6.05 -3.46
CA ASN A 301 -12.46 6.83 -2.72
C ASN A 301 -12.53 6.32 -1.28
N VAL A 302 -11.95 7.08 -0.35
CA VAL A 302 -11.69 6.64 1.02
C VAL A 302 -12.40 7.58 2.00
N ASP A 303 -13.14 7.01 2.94
CA ASP A 303 -13.72 7.78 4.04
C ASP A 303 -12.65 8.21 5.05
N ASP A 304 -12.99 9.24 5.83
CA ASP A 304 -12.05 9.90 6.72
C ASP A 304 -11.52 8.96 7.83
N ARG A 305 -12.36 8.12 8.42
CA ARG A 305 -11.94 7.20 9.47
C ARG A 305 -11.00 6.13 8.93
N THR A 306 -11.33 5.58 7.78
CA THR A 306 -10.50 4.58 7.09
C THR A 306 -9.15 5.16 6.68
N MET A 307 -9.12 6.41 6.21
CA MET A 307 -7.85 7.09 5.94
C MET A 307 -6.95 7.13 7.19
N HIS A 308 -7.46 7.59 8.33
CA HIS A 308 -6.66 7.78 9.55
C HIS A 308 -6.25 6.47 10.24
N GLU A 309 -7.19 5.53 10.40
CA GLU A 309 -6.96 4.30 11.17
C GLU A 309 -6.26 3.18 10.39
N LEU A 310 -6.13 3.32 9.07
CA LEU A 310 -5.55 2.30 8.20
C LEU A 310 -4.40 2.85 7.34
N TYR A 311 -4.70 3.68 6.34
CA TYR A 311 -3.71 4.06 5.33
C TYR A 311 -2.71 5.10 5.81
N LEU A 312 -3.13 6.04 6.66
CA LEU A 312 -2.28 7.12 7.18
C LEU A 312 -1.41 6.63 8.36
N TRP A 313 -1.79 5.54 9.02
CA TRP A 313 -1.08 4.99 10.18
C TRP A 313 0.43 4.77 9.97
N PRO A 314 0.89 4.07 8.90
CA PRO A 314 2.32 3.94 8.67
C PRO A 314 2.99 5.29 8.35
N PHE A 315 2.27 6.26 7.78
CA PHE A 315 2.81 7.60 7.52
C PHE A 315 2.93 8.44 8.80
N TYR A 316 2.05 8.24 9.79
CA TYR A 316 2.23 8.81 11.13
C TYR A 316 3.57 8.36 11.74
N ASP A 317 3.90 7.07 11.66
CA ASP A 317 5.16 6.54 12.18
C ASP A 317 6.36 6.99 11.33
N ALA A 318 6.17 7.10 10.01
CA ALA A 318 7.20 7.56 9.09
C ALA A 318 7.59 9.02 9.29
N VAL A 319 6.61 9.93 9.38
CA VAL A 319 6.87 11.35 9.64
C VAL A 319 7.42 11.53 11.04
N LYS A 320 6.95 10.77 12.04
CA LYS A 320 7.53 10.79 13.39
C LYS A 320 9.00 10.37 13.42
N ALA A 321 9.42 9.45 12.55
CA ALA A 321 10.82 9.05 12.39
C ALA A 321 11.67 10.10 11.64
N GLY A 322 11.07 11.23 11.23
CA GLY A 322 11.75 12.34 10.58
C GLY A 322 11.97 12.15 9.09
N ALA A 323 11.07 11.46 8.38
CA ALA A 323 11.17 11.24 6.94
C ALA A 323 11.49 12.54 6.18
N GLY A 324 12.52 12.51 5.34
CA GLY A 324 13.03 13.70 4.66
C GLY A 324 12.28 14.04 3.37
N SER A 325 11.65 13.05 2.74
CA SER A 325 10.73 13.26 1.62
C SER A 325 9.59 12.22 1.61
N THR A 326 8.54 12.51 0.83
CA THR A 326 7.48 11.56 0.50
C THR A 326 7.11 11.68 -0.96
N MET A 327 6.70 10.56 -1.57
CA MET A 327 6.27 10.50 -2.96
C MET A 327 4.77 10.46 -3.05
N CYS A 328 4.15 11.41 -3.74
CA CYS A 328 2.70 11.37 -3.96
C CYS A 328 2.33 10.30 -5.01
N SER A 329 1.23 9.60 -4.78
CA SER A 329 0.77 8.46 -5.60
C SER A 329 0.22 8.88 -6.95
N TYR A 330 0.23 7.94 -7.91
CA TYR A 330 -0.45 8.08 -9.20
C TYR A 330 -1.97 8.20 -9.09
N GLN A 331 -2.57 7.48 -8.15
CA GLN A 331 -4.02 7.38 -8.01
C GLN A 331 -4.63 8.75 -7.73
N ARG A 332 -5.89 8.91 -8.16
CA ARG A 332 -6.73 9.96 -7.61
C ARG A 332 -7.21 9.51 -6.23
N VAL A 333 -7.33 10.45 -5.31
CA VAL A 333 -7.94 10.25 -4.00
C VAL A 333 -9.19 11.11 -3.94
N ASN A 334 -10.36 10.51 -3.78
CA ASN A 334 -11.64 11.21 -3.88
C ASN A 334 -11.71 12.09 -5.15
N ASN A 335 -11.30 11.53 -6.28
CA ASN A 335 -11.24 12.10 -7.63
C ASN A 335 -10.27 13.26 -7.88
N SER A 336 -9.40 13.62 -6.93
CA SER A 336 -8.26 14.53 -7.19
C SER A 336 -6.94 13.75 -7.18
N TYR A 337 -6.10 13.92 -8.21
CA TYR A 337 -4.82 13.20 -8.35
C TYR A 337 -3.94 13.37 -7.11
N GLY A 338 -3.27 12.30 -6.67
CA GLY A 338 -2.45 12.30 -5.45
C GLY A 338 -1.46 13.47 -5.41
N CYS A 339 -0.78 13.73 -6.52
CA CYS A 339 0.17 14.84 -6.68
C CYS A 339 -0.44 16.23 -6.94
N GLN A 340 -1.76 16.38 -6.83
CA GLN A 340 -2.44 17.68 -6.82
C GLN A 340 -3.59 17.76 -5.78
N ASN A 341 -3.66 16.79 -4.87
CA ASN A 341 -4.74 16.73 -3.89
C ASN A 341 -4.38 17.54 -2.64
N SER A 342 -4.95 18.73 -2.55
CA SER A 342 -4.70 19.64 -1.43
C SER A 342 -5.14 19.09 -0.06
N LYS A 343 -6.20 18.28 0.03
CA LYS A 343 -6.59 17.66 1.30
C LYS A 343 -5.54 16.67 1.78
N THR A 344 -4.97 15.83 0.91
CA THR A 344 -3.97 14.85 1.33
C THR A 344 -2.63 15.50 1.62
N MET A 345 -2.11 16.36 0.73
CA MET A 345 -0.78 16.96 0.91
C MET A 345 -0.78 18.13 1.90
N ASN A 346 -1.65 19.13 1.74
CA ASN A 346 -1.67 20.27 2.64
C ASN A 346 -2.37 19.94 3.97
N GLY A 347 -3.52 19.26 3.91
CA GLY A 347 -4.30 18.90 5.09
C GLY A 347 -3.66 17.79 5.91
N LEU A 348 -3.64 16.56 5.39
CA LEU A 348 -3.19 15.39 6.16
C LEU A 348 -1.67 15.42 6.38
N LEU A 349 -0.87 15.49 5.31
CA LEU A 349 0.58 15.37 5.44
C LEU A 349 1.25 16.59 6.10
N LYS A 350 1.09 17.78 5.53
CA LYS A 350 1.85 18.96 5.99
C LYS A 350 1.24 19.66 7.20
N THR A 351 -0.07 19.55 7.43
CA THR A 351 -0.72 20.15 8.61
C THR A 351 -0.87 19.12 9.73
N GLU A 352 -1.60 18.03 9.50
CA GLU A 352 -1.93 17.07 10.57
C GLU A 352 -0.75 16.20 10.99
N LEU A 353 0.08 15.70 10.06
CA LEU A 353 1.30 14.96 10.39
C LEU A 353 2.51 15.87 10.64
N GLY A 354 2.38 17.19 10.42
CA GLY A 354 3.45 18.14 10.67
C GLY A 354 4.70 17.92 9.79
N PHE A 355 4.52 17.43 8.57
CA PHE A 355 5.64 17.06 7.70
C PHE A 355 6.49 18.27 7.27
N GLU A 356 7.78 18.25 7.63
CA GLU A 356 8.77 19.28 7.30
C GLU A 356 9.56 18.97 6.02
N GLY A 357 9.57 17.72 5.55
CA GLY A 357 10.25 17.35 4.31
C GLY A 357 9.59 17.93 3.04
N PHE A 358 10.03 17.43 1.88
CA PHE A 358 9.45 17.79 0.58
C PHE A 358 8.63 16.66 -0.04
N VAL A 359 7.59 17.02 -0.79
CA VAL A 359 6.78 16.08 -1.59
C VAL A 359 7.32 16.04 -3.02
N VAL A 360 7.72 14.85 -3.48
CA VAL A 360 8.09 14.60 -4.87
C VAL A 360 6.95 13.88 -5.59
N SER A 361 6.76 14.15 -6.88
CA SER A 361 5.85 13.34 -7.69
C SER A 361 6.42 11.95 -7.92
N ASP A 362 5.56 10.94 -7.93
CA ASP A 362 5.90 9.74 -8.69
C ASP A 362 6.13 10.13 -10.17
N TRP A 363 6.84 9.29 -10.92
CA TRP A 363 7.33 9.61 -12.26
C TRP A 363 6.15 9.88 -13.20
N TYR A 364 5.98 11.13 -13.62
CA TYR A 364 4.84 11.57 -14.45
C TYR A 364 3.48 11.59 -13.74
N ALA A 365 3.42 11.54 -12.41
CA ALA A 365 2.17 11.65 -11.65
C ALA A 365 1.63 13.09 -11.53
N GLN A 366 2.35 14.10 -12.04
CA GLN A 366 1.85 15.46 -12.13
C GLN A 366 0.87 15.55 -13.30
N HIS A 367 -0.31 16.13 -13.05
CA HIS A 367 -1.35 16.33 -14.09
C HIS A 367 -1.76 17.80 -14.29
N THR A 368 -1.18 18.73 -13.52
CA THR A 368 -1.45 20.17 -13.59
C THR A 368 -0.24 21.00 -13.18
N GLY A 369 -0.15 22.25 -13.65
CA GLY A 369 0.91 23.21 -13.29
C GLY A 369 0.64 23.92 -11.95
N VAL A 370 0.07 25.13 -12.02
CA VAL A 370 -0.22 25.98 -10.83
C VAL A 370 -0.99 25.24 -9.73
N ALA A 371 -1.97 24.40 -10.11
CA ALA A 371 -2.80 23.70 -9.13
C ALA A 371 -2.00 22.71 -8.29
N SER A 372 -1.12 21.90 -8.88
CA SER A 372 -0.26 20.97 -8.12
C SER A 372 0.70 21.70 -7.18
N VAL A 373 1.29 22.82 -7.63
CA VAL A 373 2.17 23.68 -6.81
C VAL A 373 1.43 24.20 -5.57
N ASN A 374 0.24 24.76 -5.76
CA ASN A 374 -0.55 25.30 -4.65
C ASN A 374 -1.14 24.20 -3.76
N ALA A 375 -1.39 23.00 -4.31
CA ALA A 375 -1.91 21.86 -3.57
C ALA A 375 -0.88 21.17 -2.68
N GLY A 376 0.40 21.53 -2.79
CA GLY A 376 1.45 21.11 -1.85
C GLY A 376 2.59 20.31 -2.47
N LEU A 377 2.62 20.10 -3.79
CA LEU A 377 3.76 19.45 -4.45
C LEU A 377 5.00 20.34 -4.38
N ASP A 378 6.17 19.78 -4.06
CA ASP A 378 7.43 20.52 -3.92
C ASP A 378 8.44 20.22 -5.03
N MET A 379 8.41 19.00 -5.58
CA MET A 379 9.32 18.57 -6.64
C MET A 379 8.61 17.73 -7.70
N VAL A 380 8.89 17.99 -8.97
CA VAL A 380 8.34 17.22 -10.09
C VAL A 380 9.42 16.33 -10.69
N MET A 381 9.11 15.03 -10.82
CA MET A 381 9.94 14.03 -11.47
C MET A 381 9.19 13.28 -12.58
N PRO A 382 9.89 12.85 -13.66
CA PRO A 382 11.30 13.17 -13.97
C PRO A 382 11.47 14.54 -14.63
N ASN A 383 10.38 15.18 -15.07
CA ASN A 383 10.32 16.55 -15.58
C ASN A 383 8.86 17.03 -15.54
N SER A 384 8.65 18.33 -15.75
CA SER A 384 7.31 18.94 -15.80
C SER A 384 6.93 19.29 -17.24
N MET A 385 5.76 18.83 -17.68
CA MET A 385 5.16 19.25 -18.95
C MET A 385 4.16 20.42 -18.80
N TYR A 386 3.89 20.86 -17.57
CA TYR A 386 2.81 21.81 -17.25
C TYR A 386 3.31 23.18 -16.79
N LEU A 387 4.49 23.22 -16.19
CA LEU A 387 5.08 24.45 -15.65
C LEU A 387 6.61 24.32 -15.70
N ASP A 388 7.24 25.09 -16.57
CA ASP A 388 8.69 25.20 -16.69
C ASP A 388 9.23 26.36 -15.84
N VAL A 389 10.55 26.56 -15.87
CA VAL A 389 11.24 27.61 -15.10
C VAL A 389 10.70 29.02 -15.40
N ASN A 390 10.39 29.32 -16.67
CA ASN A 390 9.83 30.61 -17.08
C ASN A 390 8.34 30.74 -16.73
N GLY A 391 7.62 29.62 -16.76
CA GLY A 391 6.25 29.49 -16.32
C GLY A 391 6.08 29.86 -14.85
N PHE A 392 7.01 29.45 -13.97
CA PHE A 392 7.03 29.89 -12.56
C PHE A 392 7.14 31.41 -12.43
N ALA A 393 8.08 32.04 -13.15
CA ALA A 393 8.24 33.49 -13.12
C ALA A 393 6.98 34.21 -13.60
N THR A 394 6.33 33.69 -14.64
CA THR A 394 5.07 34.23 -15.17
C THR A 394 3.92 34.08 -14.17
N ALA A 395 3.78 32.89 -13.58
CA ALA A 395 2.74 32.57 -12.62
C ALA A 395 2.89 33.35 -11.30
N ILE A 396 4.12 33.66 -10.88
CA ILE A 396 4.36 34.54 -9.74
C ILE A 396 4.04 35.99 -10.10
N LYS A 397 4.50 36.46 -11.26
CA LYS A 397 4.25 37.84 -11.72
C LYS A 397 2.77 38.14 -11.88
N ASN A 398 1.96 37.17 -12.32
CA ASN A 398 0.52 37.34 -12.50
C ASN A 398 -0.31 36.97 -11.25
N GLY A 399 0.33 36.56 -10.15
CA GLY A 399 -0.33 36.24 -8.88
C GLY A 399 -0.97 34.85 -8.78
N SER A 400 -0.83 33.99 -9.79
CA SER A 400 -1.35 32.61 -9.77
C SER A 400 -0.60 31.72 -8.76
N ILE A 401 0.68 32.01 -8.51
CA ILE A 401 1.50 31.38 -7.46
C ILE A 401 2.03 32.49 -6.56
N ASN A 402 1.81 32.37 -5.24
CA ASN A 402 2.44 33.27 -4.28
C ASN A 402 3.96 32.98 -4.25
N SER A 403 4.81 34.01 -4.31
CA SER A 403 6.28 33.81 -4.30
C SER A 403 6.77 33.03 -3.09
N THR A 404 6.11 33.20 -1.93
CA THR A 404 6.44 32.45 -0.70
C THR A 404 6.19 30.95 -0.83
N ARG A 405 5.32 30.51 -1.77
CA ARG A 405 5.13 29.08 -2.04
C ARG A 405 6.36 28.48 -2.70
N LEU A 406 6.93 29.16 -3.70
CA LEU A 406 8.16 28.70 -4.35
C LEU A 406 9.35 28.74 -3.38
N ASP A 407 9.42 29.74 -2.51
CA ASP A 407 10.42 29.80 -1.43
C ASP A 407 10.31 28.60 -0.49
N ASP A 408 9.09 28.19 -0.11
CA ASP A 408 8.86 27.03 0.76
C ASP A 408 9.24 25.71 0.07
N MET A 409 8.89 25.52 -1.21
CA MET A 409 9.30 24.35 -2.00
C MET A 409 10.83 24.20 -1.99
N ALA A 410 11.52 25.28 -2.35
CA ALA A 410 12.97 25.36 -2.37
C ALA A 410 13.58 25.10 -0.98
N THR A 411 12.98 25.67 0.06
CA THR A 411 13.43 25.52 1.45
C THR A 411 13.32 24.07 1.93
N ARG A 412 12.19 23.40 1.68
CA ARG A 412 11.97 21.99 2.07
C ARG A 412 12.98 21.05 1.41
N ILE A 413 13.23 21.25 0.12
CA ILE A 413 14.22 20.48 -0.66
C ILE A 413 15.63 20.67 -0.10
N LEU A 414 16.05 21.92 0.08
CA LEU A 414 17.39 22.24 0.57
C LEU A 414 17.58 21.88 2.05
N ALA A 415 16.53 21.96 2.87
CA ALA A 415 16.58 21.53 4.26
C ALA A 415 16.81 20.02 4.35
N ALA A 416 16.12 19.21 3.54
CA ALA A 416 16.37 17.77 3.48
C ALA A 416 17.80 17.46 3.00
N TRP A 417 18.28 18.19 2.00
CA TRP A 417 19.66 18.09 1.51
C TRP A 417 20.68 18.40 2.60
N TYR A 418 20.56 19.54 3.30
CA TYR A 418 21.45 19.92 4.40
C TYR A 418 21.41 18.93 5.55
N ARG A 419 20.22 18.41 5.89
CA ARG A 419 20.03 17.53 7.05
C ARG A 419 20.62 16.13 6.83
N PHE A 420 20.46 15.56 5.65
CA PHE A 420 20.72 14.13 5.45
C PHE A 420 21.78 13.82 4.39
N ALA A 421 21.85 14.59 3.29
CA ALA A 421 22.58 14.15 2.10
C ALA A 421 23.22 15.29 1.30
N ASN A 422 24.03 16.14 1.96
CA ASN A 422 24.81 17.20 1.32
C ASN A 422 26.03 16.64 0.57
N LEU A 423 25.78 15.96 -0.56
CA LEU A 423 26.82 15.42 -1.45
C LEU A 423 27.29 16.48 -2.43
N GLN A 424 28.61 16.54 -2.67
CA GLN A 424 29.23 17.50 -3.59
C GLN A 424 29.11 17.08 -5.06
N ASN A 425 29.21 15.78 -5.34
CA ASN A 425 29.13 15.22 -6.70
C ASN A 425 28.07 14.11 -6.74
N PRO A 426 26.77 14.46 -6.71
CA PRO A 426 25.69 13.49 -6.79
C PRO A 426 25.59 12.88 -8.19
N GLY A 427 25.14 11.63 -8.25
CA GLY A 427 25.07 10.85 -9.50
C GLY A 427 25.54 9.42 -9.29
N LEU A 428 24.94 8.46 -10.00
CA LEU A 428 25.37 7.06 -9.91
C LEU A 428 26.82 6.92 -10.38
N ASN A 429 27.57 6.07 -9.69
CA ASN A 429 28.97 5.81 -9.98
C ASN A 429 29.30 4.31 -9.86
N ASP A 430 30.49 3.93 -10.32
CA ASP A 430 30.95 2.53 -10.34
C ASP A 430 31.76 2.12 -9.07
N ALA A 431 31.60 2.84 -7.95
CA ALA A 431 32.26 2.47 -6.69
C ALA A 431 31.78 1.10 -6.18
N GLU A 432 32.65 0.37 -5.48
CA GLU A 432 32.24 -0.82 -4.73
C GLU A 432 31.45 -0.38 -3.50
N ALA A 433 30.15 -0.69 -3.48
CA ALA A 433 29.28 -0.28 -2.40
C ALA A 433 29.08 -1.40 -1.37
N ARG A 434 29.36 -2.65 -1.71
CA ARG A 434 29.17 -3.78 -0.79
C ARG A 434 30.16 -3.70 0.36
N GLN A 435 29.63 -3.82 1.57
CA GLN A 435 30.43 -3.79 2.79
C GLN A 435 30.32 -5.13 3.50
N ALA A 436 31.45 -5.66 3.99
CA ALA A 436 31.47 -6.90 4.77
C ALA A 436 30.56 -6.82 6.01
N ALA A 437 30.41 -5.63 6.60
CA ALA A 437 29.52 -5.40 7.73
C ALA A 437 28.04 -5.69 7.43
N ALA A 438 27.61 -5.62 6.17
CA ALA A 438 26.22 -5.88 5.77
C ALA A 438 25.90 -7.38 5.65
N GLU A 439 26.90 -8.26 5.60
CA GLU A 439 26.73 -9.68 5.28
C GLU A 439 25.83 -10.41 6.30
N ALA A 440 26.07 -10.20 7.60
CA ALA A 440 25.27 -10.81 8.65
C ALA A 440 23.79 -10.39 8.57
N THR A 441 23.55 -9.11 8.26
CA THR A 441 22.20 -8.53 8.12
C THR A 441 21.50 -9.04 6.87
N LEU A 442 22.19 -9.15 5.73
CA LEU A 442 21.65 -9.73 4.51
C LEU A 442 21.26 -11.20 4.72
N PHE A 443 22.15 -11.96 5.36
CA PHE A 443 21.93 -13.37 5.62
C PHE A 443 20.79 -13.61 6.62
N GLN A 444 20.82 -12.96 7.78
CA GLN A 444 19.74 -13.09 8.78
C GLN A 444 18.43 -12.49 8.28
N GLY A 445 18.50 -11.43 7.48
CA GLY A 445 17.40 -10.89 6.69
C GLY A 445 16.68 -11.95 5.88
N ALA A 446 17.44 -12.78 5.17
CA ALA A 446 16.92 -13.88 4.35
C ALA A 446 16.43 -15.08 5.19
N VAL A 447 17.05 -15.37 6.34
CA VAL A 447 16.67 -16.50 7.20
C VAL A 447 15.36 -16.22 7.95
N GLU A 448 15.24 -15.04 8.57
CA GLU A 448 14.15 -14.74 9.49
C GLU A 448 12.79 -14.55 8.81
N GLY A 449 12.75 -14.22 7.52
CA GLY A 449 11.51 -14.04 6.77
C GLY A 449 10.95 -15.30 6.10
N HIS A 450 11.64 -16.44 6.21
CA HIS A 450 11.10 -17.75 5.84
C HIS A 450 10.03 -18.19 6.84
N VAL A 451 8.85 -18.55 6.36
CA VAL A 451 7.70 -18.94 7.20
C VAL A 451 7.35 -20.41 6.97
N LEU A 452 7.65 -21.26 7.95
CA LEU A 452 7.20 -22.65 7.97
C LEU A 452 5.72 -22.70 8.35
N VAL A 453 4.84 -23.20 7.49
CA VAL A 453 3.38 -23.21 7.74
C VAL A 453 2.82 -24.62 7.96
N LYS A 454 3.54 -25.64 7.48
CA LYS A 454 3.23 -27.05 7.71
C LYS A 454 4.53 -27.80 8.00
N ASN A 455 4.51 -28.66 9.00
CA ASN A 455 5.53 -29.66 9.27
C ASN A 455 4.87 -30.82 10.03
N VAL A 456 4.69 -31.95 9.37
CA VAL A 456 4.07 -33.15 9.95
C VAL A 456 5.07 -34.29 9.98
N ASN A 457 4.87 -35.24 10.90
CA ASN A 457 5.73 -36.41 11.08
C ASN A 457 7.21 -36.07 11.36
N ASN A 458 7.49 -34.88 11.91
CA ASN A 458 8.85 -34.34 12.10
C ASN A 458 9.69 -34.42 10.82
N ALA A 459 9.07 -34.17 9.66
CA ALA A 459 9.75 -34.25 8.38
C ALA A 459 10.88 -33.23 8.24
N LEU A 460 10.73 -32.07 8.88
CA LEU A 460 11.80 -31.11 9.11
C LEU A 460 12.12 -31.00 10.62
N PRO A 461 13.39 -30.73 10.98
CA PRO A 461 14.55 -30.55 10.09
C PRO A 461 15.08 -31.86 9.49
N LEU A 462 15.74 -31.76 8.34
CA LEU A 462 16.46 -32.87 7.71
C LEU A 462 17.74 -33.20 8.50
N ASN A 463 18.07 -34.49 8.57
CA ASN A 463 19.30 -34.99 9.17
C ASN A 463 20.02 -35.92 8.18
N LYS A 464 20.92 -35.33 7.37
CA LYS A 464 21.81 -36.04 6.43
C LYS A 464 21.12 -37.18 5.66
N PRO A 465 20.07 -36.89 4.86
CA PRO A 465 19.38 -37.94 4.13
C PRO A 465 20.34 -38.66 3.17
N THR A 466 20.16 -39.97 2.95
CA THR A 466 20.99 -40.72 2.02
C THR A 466 20.70 -40.36 0.56
N VAL A 467 19.44 -40.03 0.27
CA VAL A 467 18.98 -39.51 -1.03
C VAL A 467 18.17 -38.24 -0.80
N LEU A 468 18.35 -37.24 -1.66
CA LEU A 468 17.55 -36.02 -1.71
C LEU A 468 17.14 -35.76 -3.15
N SER A 469 15.87 -35.45 -3.38
CA SER A 469 15.40 -35.05 -4.72
C SER A 469 14.98 -33.59 -4.74
N LEU A 470 15.46 -32.81 -5.71
CA LEU A 470 15.08 -31.42 -5.92
C LEU A 470 14.31 -31.29 -7.24
N PHE A 471 13.15 -30.66 -7.18
CA PHE A 471 12.28 -30.45 -8.33
C PHE A 471 11.84 -29.00 -8.45
N GLY A 472 11.53 -28.61 -9.67
CA GLY A 472 10.83 -27.37 -9.97
C GLY A 472 11.69 -26.22 -10.45
N TYR A 473 11.04 -25.38 -11.25
CA TYR A 473 11.64 -24.36 -12.09
C TYR A 473 12.23 -23.17 -11.32
N ASP A 474 11.89 -23.07 -10.03
CA ASP A 474 12.32 -22.00 -9.14
C ASP A 474 13.59 -22.35 -8.32
N ALA A 475 14.02 -23.62 -8.32
CA ALA A 475 15.25 -24.06 -7.65
C ALA A 475 16.56 -23.50 -8.26
N PRO A 476 16.74 -23.44 -9.60
CA PRO A 476 18.01 -23.01 -10.19
C PRO A 476 18.21 -21.49 -10.12
N GLY A 477 19.46 -21.02 -10.16
CA GLY A 477 19.81 -19.60 -10.05
C GLY A 477 19.40 -18.71 -11.23
N GLY A 478 18.87 -19.29 -12.30
CA GLY A 478 18.41 -18.57 -13.48
C GLY A 478 19.53 -17.97 -14.34
N ILE A 479 19.16 -17.09 -15.28
CA ILE A 479 20.12 -16.45 -16.19
C ILE A 479 20.92 -15.36 -15.43
N ASN A 480 22.17 -15.67 -15.11
CA ASN A 480 23.12 -14.74 -14.50
C ASN A 480 24.21 -14.29 -15.48
N THR A 481 23.90 -13.31 -16.34
CA THR A 481 24.80 -12.63 -17.30
C THR A 481 24.88 -13.20 -18.73
N SER A 482 24.34 -12.38 -19.65
CA SER A 482 24.39 -12.36 -21.14
C SER A 482 23.04 -11.89 -21.71
N ALA A 483 22.02 -11.73 -20.86
CA ALA A 483 20.70 -11.23 -21.26
C ALA A 483 20.79 -9.88 -21.99
N THR A 484 20.36 -9.87 -23.25
CA THR A 484 20.29 -8.71 -24.15
C THR A 484 19.14 -7.76 -23.84
N SER A 485 18.24 -8.15 -22.93
CA SER A 485 17.04 -7.38 -22.61
C SER A 485 17.40 -6.13 -21.79
N PHE A 486 17.19 -4.97 -22.40
CA PHE A 486 17.48 -3.67 -21.81
C PHE A 486 16.46 -3.29 -20.73
N GLN A 487 15.22 -3.83 -20.77
CA GLN A 487 14.15 -3.48 -19.83
C GLN A 487 13.92 -4.53 -18.73
N LEU A 488 13.87 -5.82 -19.07
CA LEU A 488 13.53 -6.85 -18.08
C LEU A 488 14.62 -7.00 -17.00
N LYS A 489 15.91 -6.80 -17.34
CA LYS A 489 17.00 -6.83 -16.35
C LYS A 489 16.86 -5.76 -15.27
N PRO A 490 16.85 -4.46 -15.58
CA PRO A 490 16.73 -3.43 -14.56
C PRO A 490 15.40 -3.45 -13.80
N ASN A 491 14.39 -4.18 -14.31
CA ASN A 491 13.09 -4.37 -13.65
C ASN A 491 12.97 -5.68 -12.88
N GLY A 492 14.05 -6.48 -12.71
CA GLY A 492 14.01 -7.74 -11.97
C GLY A 492 13.16 -8.84 -12.62
N LYS A 493 12.93 -8.77 -13.94
CA LYS A 493 12.03 -9.65 -14.71
C LYS A 493 12.77 -10.64 -15.62
N LEU A 494 14.09 -10.81 -15.46
CA LEU A 494 14.86 -11.76 -16.29
C LEU A 494 14.39 -13.21 -16.19
N ASN A 495 13.85 -13.59 -15.04
CA ASN A 495 13.26 -14.90 -14.81
C ASN A 495 11.81 -15.01 -15.33
N THR A 496 11.20 -13.91 -15.79
CA THR A 496 9.77 -13.76 -16.16
C THR A 496 9.57 -13.67 -17.67
N GLN A 497 10.46 -14.26 -18.48
CA GLN A 497 10.48 -14.10 -19.95
C GLN A 497 9.42 -14.91 -20.73
N ALA A 498 8.55 -15.65 -20.04
CA ALA A 498 7.49 -16.43 -20.68
C ALA A 498 6.30 -16.65 -19.74
N TYR A 499 5.12 -16.75 -20.35
CA TYR A 499 3.90 -17.24 -19.71
C TYR A 499 3.94 -18.76 -19.59
N THR A 500 3.14 -19.33 -18.69
CA THR A 500 3.05 -20.80 -18.46
C THR A 500 2.57 -21.58 -19.68
N ASN A 501 1.93 -20.93 -20.65
CA ASN A 501 1.52 -21.52 -21.93
C ASN A 501 2.61 -21.47 -23.01
N GLY A 502 3.82 -20.99 -22.69
CA GLY A 502 4.95 -20.88 -23.61
C GLY A 502 4.97 -19.61 -24.45
N LYS A 503 3.97 -18.72 -24.34
CA LYS A 503 4.02 -17.39 -24.98
C LYS A 503 5.20 -16.60 -24.39
N PRO A 504 6.08 -16.00 -25.21
CA PRO A 504 7.12 -15.11 -24.69
C PRO A 504 6.54 -13.86 -24.01
N TYR A 505 7.24 -13.36 -23.01
CA TYR A 505 7.05 -12.03 -22.42
C TYR A 505 8.28 -11.18 -22.76
N THR A 506 8.08 -10.14 -23.55
CA THR A 506 9.15 -9.38 -24.20
C THR A 506 9.33 -7.99 -23.59
N ASP A 507 10.43 -7.31 -23.93
CA ASP A 507 10.62 -5.88 -23.60
C ASP A 507 9.45 -5.01 -24.09
N LEU A 508 8.84 -5.37 -25.23
CA LEU A 508 7.68 -4.67 -25.77
C LEU A 508 6.43 -4.88 -24.91
N ASP A 509 6.18 -6.11 -24.44
CA ASP A 509 5.07 -6.38 -23.51
C ASP A 509 5.26 -5.59 -22.20
N ASP A 510 6.49 -5.53 -21.69
CA ASP A 510 6.80 -4.76 -20.47
C ASP A 510 6.62 -3.25 -20.64
N LEU A 511 7.03 -2.72 -21.78
CA LEU A 511 6.82 -1.31 -22.13
C LEU A 511 5.33 -1.00 -22.28
N ILE A 512 4.58 -1.86 -22.96
CA ILE A 512 3.13 -1.74 -23.15
C ILE A 512 2.39 -1.77 -21.80
N ASN A 513 2.77 -2.67 -20.89
CA ASN A 513 2.24 -2.73 -19.54
C ASN A 513 2.55 -1.45 -18.75
N SER A 514 3.81 -0.99 -18.82
CA SER A 514 4.25 0.23 -18.15
C SER A 514 3.54 1.48 -18.65
N ALA A 515 3.21 1.51 -19.95
CA ALA A 515 2.46 2.61 -20.55
C ALA A 515 0.95 2.57 -20.28
N GLN A 516 0.45 1.48 -19.68
CA GLN A 516 -0.97 1.23 -19.37
C GLN A 516 -1.92 1.44 -20.57
N VAL A 517 -1.51 0.97 -21.75
CA VAL A 517 -2.32 1.07 -22.98
C VAL A 517 -3.22 -0.14 -23.24
N LEU A 518 -2.97 -1.24 -22.55
CA LEU A 518 -3.79 -2.44 -22.68
C LEU A 518 -5.12 -2.25 -21.95
N PRO A 519 -6.18 -2.97 -22.39
CA PRO A 519 -7.43 -2.99 -21.64
C PRO A 519 -7.19 -3.33 -20.17
N ALA A 520 -7.94 -2.66 -19.30
CA ALA A 520 -7.86 -2.90 -17.87
C ALA A 520 -8.06 -4.39 -17.56
N GLY A 521 -7.21 -4.95 -16.69
CA GLY A 521 -7.22 -6.36 -16.32
C GLY A 521 -6.28 -7.26 -17.12
N PHE A 522 -5.47 -6.72 -18.04
CA PHE A 522 -4.31 -7.45 -18.56
C PHE A 522 -3.29 -7.68 -17.43
N ALA A 523 -2.77 -8.90 -17.35
CA ALA A 523 -1.77 -9.29 -16.36
C ALA A 523 -0.53 -9.84 -17.07
N GLY A 524 0.65 -9.54 -16.52
CA GLY A 524 1.89 -10.23 -16.90
C GLY A 524 1.93 -11.67 -16.37
N PRO A 525 3.04 -12.39 -16.61
CA PRO A 525 3.16 -13.79 -16.22
C PRO A 525 2.97 -14.02 -14.71
N GLU A 526 2.27 -15.10 -14.35
CA GLU A 526 1.98 -15.45 -12.95
C GLU A 526 3.16 -16.08 -12.21
N VAL A 527 4.14 -16.58 -12.96
CA VAL A 527 5.32 -17.27 -12.45
C VAL A 527 6.58 -16.78 -13.16
N ALA A 528 7.71 -16.88 -12.48
CA ALA A 528 9.03 -16.67 -13.03
C ALA A 528 9.65 -18.03 -13.38
N LEU A 529 9.55 -18.46 -14.65
CA LEU A 529 9.94 -19.80 -15.10
C LEU A 529 11.45 -20.07 -15.12
N ASN A 530 12.27 -19.03 -15.10
CA ASN A 530 13.69 -19.15 -15.45
C ASN A 530 14.60 -18.87 -14.25
N GLY A 531 14.34 -19.60 -13.16
CA GLY A 531 15.10 -19.58 -11.93
C GLY A 531 14.43 -18.87 -10.76
N THR A 532 15.13 -18.87 -9.63
CA THR A 532 14.63 -18.44 -8.32
C THR A 532 14.07 -17.03 -8.33
N LEU A 533 12.89 -16.87 -7.73
CA LEU A 533 12.29 -15.57 -7.48
C LEU A 533 12.80 -14.94 -6.17
N TYR A 534 13.91 -14.22 -6.23
CA TYR A 534 14.47 -13.52 -5.07
C TYR A 534 13.94 -12.09 -4.87
N THR A 535 13.24 -11.54 -5.88
CA THR A 535 12.61 -10.20 -5.89
C THR A 535 11.37 -10.21 -6.78
N GLY A 536 10.41 -9.31 -6.56
CA GLY A 536 9.34 -9.04 -7.52
C GLY A 536 9.82 -8.15 -8.66
N GLY A 537 8.93 -7.87 -9.62
CA GLY A 537 9.22 -7.03 -10.79
C GLY A 537 8.91 -5.54 -10.60
N GLY A 538 9.65 -4.67 -11.30
CA GLY A 538 9.40 -3.23 -11.35
C GLY A 538 10.52 -2.37 -10.75
N SER A 539 10.16 -1.14 -10.38
CA SER A 539 11.06 -0.17 -9.75
C SER A 539 11.58 -0.60 -8.40
N GLY A 540 10.83 -1.40 -7.62
CA GLY A 540 11.28 -1.97 -6.35
C GLY A 540 12.35 -3.05 -6.45
N ALA A 541 12.65 -3.52 -7.67
CA ALA A 541 13.42 -4.74 -7.90
C ALA A 541 14.93 -4.56 -7.70
N ILE A 542 15.61 -5.69 -7.53
CA ILE A 542 17.07 -5.77 -7.35
C ILE A 542 17.73 -6.58 -8.45
N THR A 543 18.97 -6.22 -8.77
CA THR A 543 19.87 -7.01 -9.62
C THR A 543 21.19 -7.23 -8.87
N PRO A 544 21.22 -8.13 -7.87
CA PRO A 544 22.42 -8.38 -7.09
C PRO A 544 23.55 -8.89 -8.00
N VAL A 545 24.80 -8.57 -7.64
CA VAL A 545 25.98 -9.06 -8.39
C VAL A 545 26.08 -10.59 -8.35
N SER A 546 25.63 -11.19 -7.25
CA SER A 546 25.57 -12.64 -7.08
C SER A 546 24.36 -12.99 -6.24
N SER A 547 23.74 -14.12 -6.53
CA SER A 547 22.69 -14.73 -5.72
C SER A 547 22.97 -16.23 -5.60
N ILE A 548 22.75 -16.80 -4.42
CA ILE A 548 22.88 -18.24 -4.20
C ILE A 548 21.49 -18.86 -4.34
N SER A 549 21.33 -19.73 -5.34
CA SER A 549 20.06 -20.42 -5.58
C SER A 549 19.85 -21.59 -4.62
N PRO A 550 18.61 -22.06 -4.41
CA PRO A 550 18.35 -23.32 -3.75
C PRO A 550 19.15 -24.49 -4.34
N GLU A 551 19.21 -24.62 -5.67
CA GLU A 551 20.00 -25.67 -6.34
C GLU A 551 21.46 -25.67 -5.87
N ASP A 552 22.12 -24.50 -5.88
CA ASP A 552 23.52 -24.37 -5.48
C ASP A 552 23.72 -24.74 -4.01
N ALA A 553 22.86 -24.23 -3.13
CA ALA A 553 22.98 -24.45 -1.70
C ALA A 553 22.75 -25.92 -1.31
N PHE A 554 21.73 -26.56 -1.88
CA PHE A 554 21.44 -27.97 -1.61
C PHE A 554 22.45 -28.92 -2.27
N ARG A 555 23.02 -28.58 -3.43
CA ARG A 555 24.16 -29.32 -4.00
C ARG A 555 25.37 -29.29 -3.08
N ASN A 556 25.72 -28.11 -2.57
CA ASN A 556 26.83 -27.98 -1.63
C ASN A 556 26.59 -28.78 -0.35
N GLN A 557 25.38 -28.69 0.22
CA GLN A 557 25.02 -29.45 1.41
C GLN A 557 25.04 -30.97 1.16
N ALA A 558 24.55 -31.43 0.01
CA ALA A 558 24.59 -32.85 -0.35
C ALA A 558 26.03 -33.37 -0.49
N ALA A 559 26.95 -32.56 -1.04
CA ALA A 559 28.36 -32.92 -1.13
C ALA A 559 29.02 -33.05 0.25
N ILE A 560 28.66 -32.19 1.21
CA ILE A 560 29.13 -32.26 2.60
C ILE A 560 28.61 -33.53 3.30
N ASP A 561 27.36 -33.90 3.06
CA ASP A 561 26.71 -35.02 3.75
C ASP A 561 26.96 -36.38 3.09
N GLY A 562 27.46 -36.41 1.84
CA GLY A 562 27.53 -37.63 1.03
C GLY A 562 26.15 -38.09 0.53
N THR A 563 25.18 -37.18 0.46
CA THR A 563 23.82 -37.43 -0.01
C THR A 563 23.79 -37.61 -1.53
N THR A 564 23.12 -38.65 -2.03
CA THR A 564 22.83 -38.78 -3.46
C THR A 564 21.75 -37.79 -3.87
N LEU A 565 22.05 -36.90 -4.80
CA LEU A 565 21.13 -35.87 -5.26
C LEU A 565 20.50 -36.24 -6.62
N TYR A 566 19.16 -36.24 -6.68
CA TYR A 566 18.42 -36.29 -7.95
C TYR A 566 17.78 -34.94 -8.24
N THR A 567 17.84 -34.48 -9.49
CA THR A 567 17.31 -33.16 -9.86
C THR A 567 16.52 -33.21 -11.16
N ASP A 568 15.38 -32.52 -11.20
CA ASP A 568 14.64 -32.21 -12.44
C ASP A 568 13.88 -30.89 -12.27
N PHE A 569 14.37 -29.84 -12.93
CA PHE A 569 13.86 -28.47 -12.77
C PHE A 569 12.90 -28.05 -13.88
N THR A 570 12.76 -28.84 -14.95
CA THR A 570 12.01 -28.45 -16.14
C THR A 570 10.73 -29.25 -16.33
N SER A 571 10.69 -30.49 -15.86
CA SER A 571 9.53 -31.35 -16.08
C SER A 571 8.39 -31.02 -15.12
N GLN A 572 7.19 -30.88 -15.67
CA GLN A 572 5.94 -30.85 -14.89
C GLN A 572 5.61 -32.23 -14.27
N ASN A 573 6.21 -33.29 -14.78
CA ASN A 573 6.00 -34.67 -14.35
C ASN A 573 7.34 -35.40 -14.13
N PRO A 574 8.15 -34.97 -13.13
CA PRO A 574 9.49 -35.48 -12.96
C PRO A 574 9.49 -36.96 -12.54
N THR A 575 10.58 -37.67 -12.86
CA THR A 575 10.77 -39.07 -12.44
C THR A 575 11.31 -39.15 -11.02
N ILE A 576 10.57 -39.78 -10.11
CA ILE A 576 11.01 -39.99 -8.73
C ILE A 576 11.83 -41.29 -8.64
N LYS A 577 13.13 -41.17 -8.34
CA LYS A 577 14.05 -42.33 -8.25
C LYS A 577 13.96 -43.07 -6.91
N ASP A 578 13.74 -42.35 -5.82
CA ASP A 578 13.52 -42.93 -4.49
C ASP A 578 12.33 -42.25 -3.80
N PRO A 579 11.15 -42.90 -3.80
CA PRO A 579 9.92 -42.31 -3.29
C PRO A 579 9.83 -42.26 -1.75
N ASN A 580 10.75 -42.90 -1.02
CA ASN A 580 10.75 -42.92 0.44
C ASN A 580 11.68 -41.87 1.06
N ASN A 581 12.52 -41.22 0.25
CA ASN A 581 13.41 -40.15 0.67
C ASN A 581 12.78 -38.74 0.45
N PRO A 582 13.31 -37.68 1.06
CA PRO A 582 12.77 -36.33 0.92
C PRO A 582 12.78 -35.82 -0.53
N CYS A 583 11.67 -35.21 -0.97
CA CYS A 583 11.55 -34.49 -2.23
C CYS A 583 11.21 -33.03 -1.98
N LEU A 584 12.07 -32.11 -2.39
CA LEU A 584 11.85 -30.67 -2.27
C LEU A 584 11.35 -30.15 -3.61
N VAL A 585 10.22 -29.45 -3.60
CA VAL A 585 9.59 -28.86 -4.79
C VAL A 585 9.60 -27.35 -4.65
N PHE A 586 10.32 -26.68 -5.54
CA PHE A 586 10.46 -25.23 -5.58
C PHE A 586 9.53 -24.65 -6.64
N ILE A 587 8.64 -23.77 -6.20
CA ILE A 587 7.70 -23.03 -7.06
C ILE A 587 7.72 -21.55 -6.65
N ASN A 588 7.24 -20.69 -7.53
CA ASN A 588 7.12 -19.27 -7.21
C ASN A 588 5.79 -18.66 -7.62
N SER A 589 5.58 -17.42 -7.18
CA SER A 589 4.43 -16.61 -7.53
C SER A 589 4.90 -15.19 -7.82
N GLN A 590 4.93 -14.85 -9.11
CA GLN A 590 5.45 -13.58 -9.59
C GLN A 590 4.40 -12.48 -9.47
N SER A 591 4.87 -11.29 -9.14
CA SER A 591 4.10 -10.05 -9.16
C SER A 591 5.01 -8.91 -9.57
N SER A 592 4.41 -7.82 -10.07
CA SER A 592 5.20 -6.70 -10.53
C SER A 592 4.45 -5.38 -10.42
N GLU A 593 5.20 -4.30 -10.35
CA GLU A 593 4.75 -3.01 -10.84
C GLU A 593 4.14 -3.11 -12.25
N THR A 594 3.15 -2.27 -12.53
CA THR A 594 2.45 -2.07 -13.82
C THR A 594 1.31 -3.05 -14.13
N TRP A 595 1.18 -4.16 -13.40
CA TRP A 595 0.00 -5.03 -13.48
C TRP A 595 -0.37 -5.67 -12.14
N ASP A 596 -1.65 -5.91 -11.93
CA ASP A 596 -2.11 -6.79 -10.85
C ASP A 596 -2.18 -8.24 -11.36
N ARG A 597 -2.03 -9.20 -10.45
CA ARG A 597 -2.05 -10.62 -10.80
C ARG A 597 -3.45 -11.06 -11.26
N SER A 598 -3.50 -11.96 -12.23
CA SER A 598 -4.74 -12.56 -12.75
C SER A 598 -5.36 -13.57 -11.75
N THR A 599 -4.51 -14.23 -10.96
CA THR A 599 -4.85 -15.27 -9.97
C THR A 599 -3.81 -15.30 -8.86
N LEU A 600 -4.23 -15.74 -7.67
CA LEU A 600 -3.35 -15.97 -6.53
C LEU A 600 -2.68 -17.36 -6.54
N ALA A 601 -3.26 -18.35 -7.24
CA ALA A 601 -2.74 -19.71 -7.35
C ALA A 601 -2.81 -20.26 -8.79
N ASP A 602 -1.66 -20.51 -9.40
CA ASP A 602 -1.53 -20.97 -10.78
C ASP A 602 -1.55 -22.52 -10.88
N ILE A 603 -2.19 -23.02 -11.95
CA ILE A 603 -2.34 -24.47 -12.18
C ILE A 603 -0.99 -25.12 -12.50
N TYR A 604 -0.07 -24.40 -13.13
CA TYR A 604 1.24 -24.93 -13.55
C TYR A 604 2.09 -25.37 -12.35
N SER A 605 2.22 -24.52 -11.33
CA SER A 605 2.93 -24.84 -10.09
C SER A 605 2.22 -25.93 -9.27
N ASP A 606 0.89 -25.83 -9.16
CA ASP A 606 0.11 -26.80 -8.39
C ASP A 606 0.16 -28.21 -9.01
N THR A 607 0.22 -28.30 -10.34
CA THR A 607 0.37 -29.57 -11.07
C THR A 607 1.71 -30.22 -10.76
N LEU A 608 2.81 -29.47 -10.77
CA LEU A 608 4.13 -29.98 -10.39
C LEU A 608 4.13 -30.53 -8.96
N VAL A 609 3.62 -29.76 -8.00
CA VAL A 609 3.58 -30.18 -6.59
C VAL A 609 2.76 -31.47 -6.43
N THR A 610 1.58 -31.53 -7.04
CA THR A 610 0.70 -32.71 -6.99
C THR A 610 1.34 -33.92 -7.66
N ASN A 611 2.00 -33.73 -8.80
CA ASN A 611 2.69 -34.80 -9.53
C ASN A 611 3.84 -35.39 -8.71
N VAL A 612 4.62 -34.57 -8.00
CA VAL A 612 5.67 -35.08 -7.09
C VAL A 612 5.04 -35.77 -5.89
N ALA A 613 4.06 -35.14 -5.24
CA ALA A 613 3.42 -35.68 -4.03
C ALA A 613 2.71 -37.01 -4.27
N SER A 614 2.15 -37.26 -5.46
CA SER A 614 1.52 -38.55 -5.81
C SER A 614 2.50 -39.73 -5.82
N ARG A 615 3.81 -39.47 -5.90
CA ARG A 615 4.85 -40.52 -6.02
C ARG A 615 5.93 -40.45 -4.95
N CYS A 616 6.15 -39.31 -4.31
CA CYS A 616 7.12 -39.15 -3.23
C CYS A 616 6.41 -38.93 -1.89
N LYS A 617 6.64 -39.82 -0.92
CA LYS A 617 5.91 -39.83 0.37
C LYS A 617 6.28 -38.68 1.31
N ASN A 618 7.45 -38.10 1.12
CA ASN A 618 7.98 -37.01 1.94
C ASN A 618 8.25 -35.77 1.07
N THR A 619 7.18 -35.19 0.55
CA THR A 619 7.24 -34.03 -0.34
C THR A 619 7.16 -32.73 0.47
N MET A 620 8.13 -31.84 0.26
CA MET A 620 8.22 -30.53 0.90
C MET A 620 8.11 -29.45 -0.16
N ALA A 621 7.16 -28.52 -0.02
CA ALA A 621 6.97 -27.43 -0.97
C ALA A 621 7.62 -26.14 -0.45
N ILE A 622 8.44 -25.49 -1.27
CA ILE A 622 9.06 -24.21 -0.99
C ILE A 622 8.51 -23.19 -1.99
N ILE A 623 7.98 -22.09 -1.49
CA ILE A 623 7.25 -21.10 -2.28
C ILE A 623 7.94 -19.73 -2.19
N HIS A 624 8.66 -19.32 -3.23
CA HIS A 624 9.10 -17.91 -3.34
C HIS A 624 7.94 -17.07 -3.87
N SER A 625 7.33 -16.25 -3.02
CA SER A 625 6.06 -15.58 -3.32
C SER A 625 6.17 -14.07 -3.17
N ALA A 626 5.91 -13.33 -4.25
CA ALA A 626 5.76 -11.88 -4.22
C ALA A 626 4.33 -11.49 -3.76
N GLY A 627 3.94 -11.97 -2.57
CA GLY A 627 2.62 -11.72 -1.97
C GLY A 627 1.86 -12.99 -1.62
N ILE A 628 0.52 -12.87 -1.54
CA ILE A 628 -0.38 -13.96 -1.13
C ILE A 628 -0.41 -15.08 -2.18
N ARG A 629 -0.33 -16.34 -1.74
CA ARG A 629 -0.54 -17.52 -2.59
C ARG A 629 -1.28 -18.63 -1.84
N PRO A 630 -2.56 -18.92 -2.13
CA PRO A 630 -3.28 -20.08 -1.58
C PRO A 630 -2.61 -21.41 -1.95
N VAL A 631 -2.82 -22.44 -1.13
CA VAL A 631 -2.20 -23.78 -1.30
C VAL A 631 -3.19 -24.94 -1.20
N ASP A 632 -4.49 -24.63 -1.02
CA ASP A 632 -5.53 -25.62 -0.73
C ASP A 632 -5.73 -26.71 -1.78
N ARG A 633 -5.27 -26.50 -3.01
CA ARG A 633 -5.31 -27.52 -4.08
C ARG A 633 -4.45 -28.75 -3.79
N TRP A 634 -3.43 -28.65 -2.93
CA TRP A 634 -2.50 -29.76 -2.66
C TRP A 634 -2.03 -29.85 -1.20
N ILE A 635 -2.23 -28.83 -0.37
CA ILE A 635 -1.71 -28.78 1.01
C ILE A 635 -2.17 -29.96 1.88
N ASP A 636 -3.37 -30.48 1.65
CA ASP A 636 -3.93 -31.60 2.43
C ASP A 636 -3.55 -32.98 1.86
N HIS A 637 -2.80 -33.04 0.76
CA HIS A 637 -2.27 -34.30 0.24
C HIS A 637 -1.38 -34.96 1.32
N PRO A 638 -1.57 -36.26 1.63
CA PRO A 638 -0.94 -36.92 2.78
C PRO A 638 0.60 -36.95 2.69
N ASN A 639 1.12 -36.95 1.47
CA ASN A 639 2.56 -36.95 1.21
C ASN A 639 3.20 -35.56 1.22
N ILE A 640 2.42 -34.47 1.37
CA ILE A 640 2.96 -33.13 1.59
C ILE A 640 3.27 -32.99 3.07
N THR A 641 4.54 -33.11 3.44
CA THR A 641 4.98 -33.20 4.83
C THR A 641 5.44 -31.86 5.38
N ALA A 642 5.95 -30.96 4.55
CA ALA A 642 6.31 -29.61 4.96
C ALA A 642 6.03 -28.56 3.88
N VAL A 643 5.74 -27.32 4.31
CA VAL A 643 5.57 -26.17 3.41
C VAL A 643 6.20 -24.93 4.00
N ILE A 644 7.03 -24.25 3.21
CA ILE A 644 7.71 -23.00 3.57
C ILE A 644 7.32 -21.90 2.57
N TYR A 645 6.80 -20.78 3.06
CA TYR A 645 6.76 -19.53 2.31
C TYR A 645 8.13 -18.87 2.42
N ALA A 646 8.89 -18.92 1.35
CA ALA A 646 10.21 -18.32 1.26
C ALA A 646 10.17 -16.83 0.91
N ASN A 647 9.00 -16.33 0.48
CA ASN A 647 8.77 -14.93 0.11
C ASN A 647 9.85 -14.44 -0.88
N LEU A 648 10.49 -13.30 -0.62
CA LEU A 648 11.53 -12.71 -1.47
C LEU A 648 12.81 -12.41 -0.65
N PRO A 649 13.72 -13.39 -0.50
CA PRO A 649 14.84 -13.34 0.44
C PRO A 649 16.08 -12.58 -0.08
N GLY A 650 16.06 -12.04 -1.30
CA GLY A 650 17.24 -11.41 -1.89
C GLY A 650 18.36 -12.41 -2.17
N GLN A 651 19.61 -11.94 -2.10
CA GLN A 651 20.76 -12.68 -2.64
C GLN A 651 21.11 -14.01 -1.94
N TYR A 652 20.66 -14.24 -0.70
CA TYR A 652 20.97 -15.45 0.08
C TYR A 652 19.85 -16.49 0.07
N SER A 653 19.03 -16.52 -0.99
CA SER A 653 17.85 -17.39 -1.14
C SER A 653 18.10 -18.85 -0.75
N GLY A 654 19.08 -19.52 -1.38
CA GLY A 654 19.36 -20.93 -1.14
C GLY A 654 20.02 -21.20 0.21
N THR A 655 21.05 -20.44 0.57
CA THR A 655 21.80 -20.64 1.82
C THR A 655 20.88 -20.49 3.03
N SER A 656 20.05 -19.43 3.06
CA SER A 656 19.08 -19.21 4.14
C SER A 656 18.05 -20.33 4.27
N LEU A 657 17.61 -20.93 3.16
CA LEU A 657 16.72 -22.10 3.19
C LEU A 657 17.40 -23.32 3.80
N THR A 658 18.68 -23.58 3.48
CA THR A 658 19.40 -24.71 4.08
C THR A 658 19.59 -24.56 5.59
N GLU A 659 19.71 -23.34 6.13
CA GLU A 659 19.75 -23.10 7.58
C GLU A 659 18.52 -23.64 8.29
N ILE A 660 17.35 -23.35 7.73
CA ILE A 660 16.06 -23.77 8.27
C ILE A 660 15.83 -25.25 8.01
N ILE A 661 16.00 -25.70 6.77
CA ILE A 661 15.66 -27.09 6.38
C ILE A 661 16.54 -28.11 7.09
N TYR A 662 17.81 -27.81 7.37
CA TYR A 662 18.70 -28.69 8.14
C TYR A 662 18.71 -28.39 9.65
N GLY A 663 17.85 -27.47 10.13
CA GLY A 663 17.70 -27.21 11.56
C GLY A 663 18.90 -26.56 12.24
N ARG A 664 19.79 -25.92 11.48
CA ARG A 664 20.87 -25.09 12.06
C ARG A 664 20.29 -23.87 12.78
N GLN A 665 19.16 -23.38 12.27
CA GLN A 665 18.31 -22.40 12.94
C GLN A 665 16.87 -22.88 12.90
N SER A 666 16.12 -22.65 13.99
CA SER A 666 14.67 -22.84 13.96
C SER A 666 14.02 -21.76 13.09
N PRO A 667 13.01 -22.08 12.27
CA PRO A 667 12.21 -21.05 11.61
C PRO A 667 11.55 -20.18 12.67
N SER A 668 11.44 -18.89 12.38
CA SER A 668 10.87 -17.88 13.28
C SER A 668 9.98 -16.87 12.57
N GLY A 669 9.87 -16.93 11.24
CA GLY A 669 9.00 -16.05 10.48
C GLY A 669 7.53 -16.31 10.77
N ARG A 670 6.71 -15.27 10.59
CA ARG A 670 5.24 -15.29 10.73
C ARG A 670 4.62 -14.57 9.54
N LEU A 671 3.52 -15.09 8.98
CA LEU A 671 2.88 -14.48 7.81
C LEU A 671 2.44 -13.03 8.09
N PRO A 672 2.89 -12.03 7.29
CA PRO A 672 2.48 -10.64 7.44
C PRO A 672 1.16 -10.32 6.69
N PHE A 673 0.44 -11.35 6.24
CA PHE A 673 -0.84 -11.32 5.54
C PHE A 673 -1.62 -12.62 5.83
N THR A 674 -2.91 -12.62 5.52
CA THR A 674 -3.77 -13.82 5.63
C THR A 674 -3.68 -14.67 4.35
N VAL A 675 -3.65 -16.00 4.49
CA VAL A 675 -3.74 -16.95 3.36
C VAL A 675 -5.08 -17.67 3.42
N ALA A 676 -5.96 -17.35 2.49
CA ALA A 676 -7.27 -17.98 2.32
C ALA A 676 -7.20 -19.45 1.91
N LYS A 677 -8.33 -20.16 2.10
CA LYS A 677 -8.53 -21.48 1.51
C LYS A 677 -8.87 -21.36 0.02
N ASN A 678 -9.79 -20.47 -0.31
CA ASN A 678 -10.17 -20.17 -1.69
C ASN A 678 -9.92 -18.70 -2.01
N GLU A 679 -9.57 -18.39 -3.26
CA GLU A 679 -9.42 -16.99 -3.69
C GLU A 679 -10.72 -16.18 -3.48
N SER A 680 -11.88 -16.81 -3.63
CA SER A 680 -13.18 -16.18 -3.41
C SER A 680 -13.37 -15.66 -1.99
N ASP A 681 -12.62 -16.16 -1.00
CA ASP A 681 -12.72 -15.75 0.41
C ASP A 681 -12.26 -14.30 0.62
N TYR A 682 -11.41 -13.76 -0.27
CA TYR A 682 -11.08 -12.32 -0.27
C TYR A 682 -12.25 -11.45 -0.73
N GLY A 683 -13.26 -12.04 -1.39
CA GLY A 683 -14.46 -11.35 -1.85
C GLY A 683 -14.15 -10.20 -2.81
N SER A 684 -14.75 -9.03 -2.55
CA SER A 684 -14.54 -7.82 -3.36
C SER A 684 -13.11 -7.28 -3.34
N LEU A 685 -12.27 -7.75 -2.41
CA LEU A 685 -10.86 -7.35 -2.29
C LEU A 685 -9.91 -8.29 -3.02
N LEU A 686 -10.42 -9.33 -3.70
CA LEU A 686 -9.57 -10.23 -4.46
C LEU A 686 -8.86 -9.52 -5.61
N ARG A 687 -9.60 -8.71 -6.38
CA ARG A 687 -9.18 -8.17 -7.68
C ARG A 687 -9.26 -6.64 -7.72
N PRO A 688 -8.44 -5.98 -8.57
CA PRO A 688 -8.52 -4.54 -8.74
C PRO A 688 -9.87 -4.10 -9.31
N THR A 689 -10.22 -2.85 -9.04
CA THR A 689 -11.36 -2.20 -9.67
C THR A 689 -11.06 -1.92 -11.14
N LEU A 690 -11.99 -2.31 -12.01
CA LEU A 690 -11.95 -2.04 -13.45
C LEU A 690 -12.94 -0.92 -13.84
N PRO A 691 -12.76 -0.25 -14.99
CA PRO A 691 -13.76 0.67 -15.52
C PRO A 691 -15.09 -0.05 -15.77
N ASP A 692 -16.19 0.65 -15.54
CA ASP A 692 -17.54 0.14 -15.78
C ASP A 692 -18.26 0.95 -16.88
N ARG A 693 -19.50 0.58 -17.20
CA ARG A 693 -20.28 1.24 -18.27
C ARG A 693 -20.71 2.67 -17.93
N ILE A 694 -20.80 3.00 -16.64
CA ILE A 694 -21.15 4.34 -16.14
C ILE A 694 -19.90 5.23 -16.12
N ASN A 695 -18.75 4.64 -15.78
CA ASN A 695 -17.48 5.31 -15.55
C ASN A 695 -16.37 4.75 -16.46
N PRO A 696 -16.53 4.76 -17.79
CA PRO A 696 -15.59 4.09 -18.70
C PRO A 696 -14.19 4.73 -18.72
N GLN A 697 -14.08 5.99 -18.28
CA GLN A 697 -12.84 6.79 -18.27
C GLN A 697 -12.42 7.30 -16.89
N TYR A 698 -13.17 6.98 -15.85
CA TYR A 698 -12.89 7.43 -14.50
C TYR A 698 -13.20 6.31 -13.53
N SER A 699 -12.42 5.23 -13.55
CA SER A 699 -12.61 4.10 -12.62
C SER A 699 -12.71 4.60 -11.16
N GLN A 700 -13.73 4.13 -10.44
CA GLN A 700 -14.01 4.51 -9.05
C GLN A 700 -13.82 3.28 -8.15
N SER A 701 -12.73 3.25 -7.38
CA SER A 701 -12.50 2.23 -6.37
C SER A 701 -12.99 2.74 -5.02
N ASP A 702 -14.22 2.41 -4.67
CA ASP A 702 -14.82 2.79 -3.39
C ASP A 702 -14.39 1.84 -2.27
N PHE A 703 -13.73 2.37 -1.24
CA PHE A 703 -13.19 1.59 -0.11
C PHE A 703 -14.29 1.34 0.92
N THR A 704 -15.41 0.78 0.47
CA THR A 704 -16.62 0.52 1.26
C THR A 704 -16.43 -0.49 2.38
N GLU A 705 -15.38 -1.30 2.30
CA GLU A 705 -14.96 -2.20 3.38
C GLU A 705 -14.41 -1.46 4.61
N GLY A 706 -14.06 -0.18 4.47
CA GLY A 706 -13.47 0.64 5.53
C GLY A 706 -12.24 -0.02 6.16
N LEU A 707 -12.29 -0.27 7.47
CA LEU A 707 -11.19 -0.87 8.23
C LEU A 707 -10.99 -2.37 8.00
N PHE A 708 -11.92 -3.03 7.28
CA PHE A 708 -11.97 -4.49 7.16
C PHE A 708 -11.25 -5.00 5.90
N ILE A 709 -9.92 -4.87 5.91
CA ILE A 709 -9.00 -5.56 5.00
C ILE A 709 -8.31 -6.74 5.70
N ASP A 710 -7.71 -7.66 4.93
CA ASP A 710 -6.96 -8.83 5.43
C ASP A 710 -7.66 -9.56 6.60
N TYR A 711 -6.95 -9.90 7.68
CA TYR A 711 -7.49 -10.68 8.80
C TYR A 711 -8.74 -10.05 9.44
N LYS A 712 -8.86 -8.72 9.44
CA LYS A 712 -10.04 -8.04 9.99
C LYS A 712 -11.29 -8.40 9.19
N ARG A 713 -11.16 -8.50 7.87
CA ARG A 713 -12.23 -8.97 6.98
C ARG A 713 -12.60 -10.42 7.26
N PHE A 714 -11.62 -11.31 7.37
CA PHE A 714 -11.86 -12.74 7.62
C PHE A 714 -12.60 -12.93 8.95
N ILE A 715 -12.24 -12.18 9.99
CA ILE A 715 -12.96 -12.16 11.27
C ILE A 715 -14.37 -11.62 11.10
N GLN A 716 -14.55 -10.49 10.41
CA GLN A 716 -15.87 -9.86 10.20
C GLN A 716 -16.83 -10.79 9.44
N GLN A 717 -16.32 -11.48 8.42
CA GLN A 717 -17.11 -12.38 7.57
C GLN A 717 -17.21 -13.80 8.14
N ASN A 718 -16.58 -14.06 9.31
CA ASN A 718 -16.49 -15.38 9.93
C ASN A 718 -15.94 -16.46 8.96
N VAL A 719 -14.94 -16.10 8.17
CA VAL A 719 -14.26 -17.00 7.22
C VAL A 719 -12.96 -17.50 7.86
N THR A 720 -12.80 -18.83 7.93
CA THR A 720 -11.58 -19.44 8.46
C THR A 720 -10.51 -19.52 7.36
N PRO A 721 -9.37 -18.80 7.49
CA PRO A 721 -8.29 -18.89 6.52
C PRO A 721 -7.58 -20.25 6.60
N ARG A 722 -6.77 -20.56 5.58
CA ARG A 722 -5.84 -21.70 5.63
C ARG A 722 -4.72 -21.42 6.65
N PHE A 723 -4.11 -20.24 6.53
CA PHE A 723 -3.14 -19.74 7.49
C PHE A 723 -3.49 -18.29 7.84
N ALA A 724 -3.62 -18.03 9.13
CA ALA A 724 -4.02 -16.72 9.62
C ALA A 724 -2.86 -15.71 9.57
N PHE A 725 -3.17 -14.42 9.55
CA PHE A 725 -2.19 -13.37 9.83
C PHE A 725 -1.43 -13.65 11.13
N GLY A 726 -0.10 -13.51 11.08
CA GLY A 726 0.80 -13.78 12.20
C GLY A 726 1.07 -15.28 12.44
N TYR A 727 0.58 -16.20 11.60
CA TYR A 727 0.84 -17.63 11.74
C TYR A 727 2.21 -18.04 11.21
N GLY A 728 2.86 -18.98 11.88
CA GLY A 728 4.10 -19.64 11.47
C GLY A 728 4.53 -20.65 12.54
N LEU A 729 5.22 -21.71 12.13
CA LEU A 729 5.73 -22.76 13.00
C LEU A 729 7.20 -22.49 13.37
N THR A 730 7.62 -23.07 14.48
CA THR A 730 9.02 -23.18 14.88
C THR A 730 9.36 -24.67 15.08
N TYR A 731 10.63 -25.03 15.24
CA TYR A 731 11.00 -26.39 15.66
C TYR A 731 10.86 -26.61 17.17
N SER A 732 10.42 -25.60 17.91
CA SER A 732 10.13 -25.70 19.33
C SER A 732 8.66 -25.41 19.65
N ASN A 733 8.32 -25.53 20.94
CA ASN A 733 7.01 -25.20 21.47
C ASN A 733 7.15 -24.13 22.55
N PHE A 734 6.10 -23.32 22.69
CA PHE A 734 6.07 -22.23 23.65
C PHE A 734 4.78 -22.22 24.45
N SER A 735 4.91 -21.96 25.75
CA SER A 735 3.81 -21.69 26.67
C SER A 735 3.85 -20.25 27.13
N TYR A 736 2.66 -19.66 27.27
CA TYR A 736 2.46 -18.26 27.64
C TYR A 736 1.78 -18.23 29.01
N SER A 737 2.24 -17.35 29.90
CA SER A 737 1.67 -17.22 31.24
C SER A 737 1.87 -15.80 31.81
N GLY A 738 1.29 -15.55 32.98
CA GLY A 738 1.57 -14.33 33.75
C GLY A 738 1.14 -13.04 33.06
N LEU A 739 -0.03 -13.01 32.41
CA LEU A 739 -0.59 -11.79 31.84
C LEU A 739 -0.73 -10.72 32.93
N GLN A 740 0.05 -9.66 32.82
CA GLN A 740 -0.01 -8.47 33.66
C GLN A 740 -0.33 -7.27 32.80
N MET A 741 -1.22 -6.40 33.29
CA MET A 741 -1.64 -5.20 32.60
C MET A 741 -1.64 -4.06 33.60
N SER A 742 -1.04 -2.95 33.23
CA SER A 742 -0.99 -1.75 34.07
C SER A 742 -1.35 -0.53 33.22
N ALA A 743 -2.28 0.28 33.71
CA ALA A 743 -2.44 1.64 33.21
C ALA A 743 -1.28 2.48 33.75
N ASN A 744 -0.82 3.46 32.98
CA ASN A 744 0.15 4.42 33.45
C ASN A 744 -0.58 5.53 34.21
N ASP A 745 -0.51 5.53 35.53
CA ASP A 745 -1.19 6.51 36.41
C ASP A 745 -0.76 7.96 36.15
N SER A 746 0.43 8.17 35.56
CA SER A 746 0.92 9.49 35.18
C SER A 746 0.51 9.93 33.78
N ALA A 747 -0.04 9.01 32.96
CA ALA A 747 -0.52 9.35 31.63
C ALA A 747 -1.88 10.03 31.72
N VAL A 748 -2.05 11.12 30.97
CA VAL A 748 -3.36 11.75 30.82
C VAL A 748 -4.28 10.74 30.09
N THR A 749 -5.47 10.44 30.59
CA THR A 749 -6.41 9.51 29.92
C THR A 749 -7.69 10.19 29.45
N SER A 750 -7.69 11.53 29.37
CA SER A 750 -8.78 12.28 28.75
C SER A 750 -9.06 11.78 27.33
N SER A 751 -10.34 11.81 26.95
CA SER A 751 -10.78 11.31 25.65
C SER A 751 -10.10 12.05 24.49
N SER A 752 -10.06 13.37 24.53
CA SER A 752 -9.26 14.15 23.59
C SER A 752 -7.77 14.12 23.98
N PRO A 753 -6.84 13.97 23.03
CA PRO A 753 -5.42 14.08 23.27
C PRO A 753 -5.06 15.50 23.74
N PRO A 754 -4.27 15.66 24.81
CA PRO A 754 -3.78 16.98 25.20
C PRO A 754 -2.80 17.53 24.16
N GLY A 755 -2.77 18.85 24.00
CA GLY A 755 -1.85 19.51 23.08
C GLY A 755 -2.26 19.46 21.60
N THR A 756 -3.51 19.09 21.28
CA THR A 756 -4.07 19.30 19.94
C THR A 756 -4.09 20.79 19.64
N VAL A 757 -3.37 21.20 18.60
CA VAL A 757 -3.27 22.59 18.17
C VAL A 757 -4.14 22.86 16.95
N ALA A 758 -4.76 24.04 16.91
CA ALA A 758 -5.37 24.54 15.69
C ALA A 758 -4.26 25.05 14.76
N GLY A 759 -3.71 24.20 13.91
CA GLY A 759 -2.60 24.55 13.01
C GLY A 759 -1.74 23.35 12.61
N ILE A 760 -0.50 23.64 12.21
CA ILE A 760 0.50 22.63 11.85
C ILE A 760 0.93 21.91 13.13
N ALA A 761 0.77 20.59 13.16
CA ALA A 761 1.19 19.75 14.27
C ALA A 761 2.71 19.51 14.26
N ALA A 762 3.23 18.87 15.30
CA ALA A 762 4.61 18.36 15.29
C ALA A 762 4.75 17.18 14.32
N GLU A 763 5.99 16.78 14.02
CA GLU A 763 6.24 15.59 13.20
C GLU A 763 5.59 14.33 13.80
N GLY A 764 4.72 13.69 12.99
CA GLY A 764 3.87 12.57 13.42
C GLY A 764 2.56 13.02 14.07
N GLY A 765 2.20 14.28 13.99
CA GLY A 765 0.98 14.83 14.56
C GLY A 765 1.07 15.17 16.05
N THR A 766 -0.08 15.13 16.73
CA THR A 766 -0.16 15.55 18.14
C THR A 766 0.78 14.71 19.01
N THR A 767 1.68 15.35 19.76
CA THR A 767 2.77 14.66 20.49
C THR A 767 2.26 13.64 21.51
N SER A 768 1.15 13.93 22.19
CA SER A 768 0.55 13.05 23.18
C SER A 768 -0.07 11.76 22.62
N LEU A 769 -0.14 11.61 21.29
CA LEU A 769 -0.50 10.34 20.64
C LEU A 769 0.53 9.24 20.90
N TYR A 770 1.77 9.62 21.21
CA TYR A 770 2.89 8.71 21.43
C TYR A 770 3.18 8.42 22.90
N ASP A 771 2.46 9.06 23.83
CA ASP A 771 2.58 8.80 25.26
C ASP A 771 2.18 7.35 25.56
N ILE A 772 2.97 6.67 26.40
CA ILE A 772 2.62 5.32 26.87
C ILE A 772 1.53 5.43 27.94
N VAL A 773 0.33 4.95 27.59
CA VAL A 773 -0.85 5.00 28.47
C VAL A 773 -1.07 3.69 29.23
N ALA A 774 -0.55 2.59 28.71
CA ALA A 774 -0.65 1.28 29.35
C ALA A 774 0.53 0.39 28.96
N THR A 775 0.79 -0.62 29.79
CA THR A 775 1.80 -1.65 29.54
C THR A 775 1.20 -3.03 29.78
N VAL A 776 1.46 -3.95 28.85
CA VAL A 776 1.08 -5.36 28.96
C VAL A 776 2.35 -6.20 29.02
N SER A 777 2.47 -7.09 30.01
CA SER A 777 3.62 -7.98 30.16
C SER A 777 3.18 -9.43 30.27
N ILE A 778 3.98 -10.33 29.71
CA ILE A 778 3.77 -11.79 29.74
C ILE A 778 5.09 -12.52 29.96
N ALA A 779 5.02 -13.75 30.44
CA ALA A 779 6.13 -14.68 30.44
C ALA A 779 5.96 -15.71 29.32
N VAL A 780 6.98 -15.87 28.48
CA VAL A 780 7.05 -16.87 27.41
C VAL A 780 8.14 -17.88 27.75
N LYS A 781 7.76 -19.16 27.84
CA LYS A 781 8.69 -20.26 28.11
C LYS A 781 8.82 -21.15 26.89
N ASN A 782 10.05 -21.43 26.49
CA ASN A 782 10.33 -22.49 25.52
C ASN A 782 10.18 -23.86 26.21
N THR A 783 9.15 -24.61 25.81
CA THR A 783 8.82 -25.94 26.35
C THR A 783 9.25 -27.07 25.42
N GLY A 784 9.88 -26.77 24.29
CA GLY A 784 10.48 -27.77 23.41
C GLY A 784 11.96 -28.00 23.71
N ASN A 785 12.62 -28.71 22.79
CA ASN A 785 13.98 -29.24 22.98
C ASN A 785 15.06 -28.48 22.18
N VAL A 786 14.66 -27.48 21.39
CA VAL A 786 15.58 -26.70 20.54
C VAL A 786 15.45 -25.21 20.80
N ALA A 787 16.54 -24.47 20.65
CA ALA A 787 16.51 -23.02 20.71
C ALA A 787 15.70 -22.49 19.51
N ALA A 788 14.75 -21.59 19.77
CA ALA A 788 13.90 -21.03 18.76
C ALA A 788 13.48 -19.61 19.15
N ALA A 789 13.32 -18.75 18.14
CA ALA A 789 12.78 -17.42 18.34
C ALA A 789 11.26 -17.44 18.23
N GLU A 790 10.58 -16.88 19.23
CA GLU A 790 9.13 -16.77 19.30
C GLU A 790 8.69 -15.32 19.10
N VAL A 791 7.63 -15.13 18.31
CA VAL A 791 6.98 -13.83 18.09
C VAL A 791 5.65 -13.82 18.83
N ALA A 792 5.63 -13.16 20.00
CA ALA A 792 4.40 -12.93 20.74
C ALA A 792 3.66 -11.72 20.18
N GLN A 793 2.35 -11.83 19.97
CA GLN A 793 1.52 -10.81 19.30
C GLN A 793 0.41 -10.34 20.23
N LEU A 794 0.27 -9.01 20.38
CA LEU A 794 -0.74 -8.36 21.20
C LEU A 794 -1.82 -7.74 20.30
N TYR A 795 -3.07 -8.13 20.55
CA TYR A 795 -4.26 -7.61 19.90
C TYR A 795 -5.17 -6.92 20.92
N LEU A 796 -5.80 -5.83 20.49
CA LEU A 796 -6.83 -5.13 21.26
C LEU A 796 -8.20 -5.25 20.61
N GLY A 797 -9.24 -5.42 21.43
CA GLY A 797 -10.61 -5.06 21.10
C GLY A 797 -10.91 -3.69 21.72
N ILE A 798 -10.95 -2.65 20.90
CA ILE A 798 -11.10 -1.26 21.35
C ILE A 798 -12.60 -0.91 21.49
N PRO A 799 -13.05 -0.38 22.64
CA PRO A 799 -14.46 0.02 22.83
C PRO A 799 -14.95 0.97 21.74
N GLY A 800 -16.14 0.70 21.18
CA GLY A 800 -16.76 1.54 20.15
C GLY A 800 -16.09 1.49 18.77
N SER A 801 -14.98 0.76 18.60
CA SER A 801 -14.28 0.71 17.30
C SER A 801 -15.06 -0.06 16.22
N GLY A 802 -15.87 -1.06 16.61
CA GLY A 802 -16.53 -1.99 15.69
C GLY A 802 -15.60 -3.05 15.10
N VAL A 803 -14.30 -3.04 15.43
CA VAL A 803 -13.31 -4.03 14.97
C VAL A 803 -12.94 -4.95 16.13
N PRO A 804 -13.20 -6.27 16.04
CA PRO A 804 -13.01 -7.17 17.20
C PRO A 804 -11.57 -7.32 17.67
N LYS A 805 -10.61 -7.29 16.75
CA LYS A 805 -9.17 -7.47 17.01
C LYS A 805 -8.36 -6.55 16.12
N VAL A 806 -7.45 -5.78 16.69
CA VAL A 806 -6.43 -5.00 15.97
C VAL A 806 -5.06 -5.25 16.58
N LEU A 807 -4.04 -5.52 15.75
CA LEU A 807 -2.66 -5.67 16.22
C LEU A 807 -2.16 -4.34 16.82
N ARG A 808 -1.58 -4.40 18.03
CA ARG A 808 -1.02 -3.24 18.76
C ARG A 808 0.27 -3.54 19.50
N GLY A 809 0.86 -4.71 19.28
CA GLY A 809 2.15 -5.04 19.84
C GLY A 809 2.68 -6.34 19.26
N PHE A 810 4.01 -6.43 19.16
CA PHE A 810 4.70 -7.69 18.94
C PHE A 810 6.08 -7.61 19.53
N GLU A 811 6.58 -8.72 20.05
CA GLU A 811 7.93 -8.89 20.58
C GLU A 811 8.51 -10.20 20.07
N LYS A 812 9.78 -10.18 19.67
CA LYS A 812 10.50 -11.34 19.15
C LYS A 812 11.76 -11.58 19.97
N GLN A 813 11.92 -12.79 20.52
CA GLN A 813 13.15 -13.17 21.22
C GLN A 813 13.52 -14.62 20.95
N LEU A 814 14.83 -14.88 20.83
CA LEU A 814 15.41 -16.21 20.84
C LEU A 814 15.39 -16.77 22.27
N ILE A 815 14.76 -17.91 22.49
CA ILE A 815 14.60 -18.52 23.82
C ILE A 815 15.22 -19.92 23.82
N GLN A 816 16.13 -20.17 24.76
CA GLN A 816 16.77 -21.48 24.94
C GLN A 816 15.77 -22.53 25.49
N PRO A 817 15.94 -23.83 25.20
CA PRO A 817 15.09 -24.88 25.76
C PRO A 817 14.95 -24.78 27.29
N GLY A 818 13.71 -24.84 27.79
CA GLY A 818 13.41 -24.73 29.21
C GLY A 818 13.50 -23.32 29.81
N ALA A 819 14.11 -22.35 29.11
CA ALA A 819 14.20 -20.97 29.57
C ALA A 819 12.87 -20.23 29.43
N SER A 820 12.67 -19.22 30.28
CA SER A 820 11.52 -18.30 30.24
C SER A 820 12.02 -16.87 30.13
N VAL A 821 11.37 -16.07 29.31
CA VAL A 821 11.64 -14.63 29.14
C VAL A 821 10.38 -13.83 29.38
N ASN A 822 10.53 -12.61 29.90
CA ASN A 822 9.42 -11.67 30.02
C ASN A 822 9.40 -10.77 28.78
N MET A 823 8.25 -10.70 28.12
CA MET A 823 8.00 -9.80 26.99
C MET A 823 7.02 -8.70 27.43
N THR A 824 7.29 -7.46 27.02
CA THR A 824 6.52 -6.29 27.42
C THR A 824 6.12 -5.49 26.20
N PHE A 825 4.84 -5.13 26.13
CA PHE A 825 4.25 -4.32 25.09
C PHE A 825 3.86 -2.97 25.68
N SER A 826 4.49 -1.90 25.20
CA SER A 826 4.12 -0.54 25.57
C SER A 826 3.03 -0.03 24.62
N LEU A 827 1.86 0.29 25.17
CA LEU A 827 0.72 0.79 24.41
C LEU A 827 0.71 2.32 24.43
N ARG A 828 0.89 2.92 23.26
CA ARG A 828 0.78 4.37 23.07
C ARG A 828 -0.69 4.79 23.14
N ARG A 829 -0.97 6.06 23.42
CA ARG A 829 -2.33 6.61 23.32
C ARG A 829 -2.99 6.27 21.98
N ARG A 830 -2.29 6.47 20.86
CA ARG A 830 -2.83 6.18 19.52
C ARG A 830 -3.18 4.71 19.34
N ASP A 831 -2.40 3.80 19.93
CA ASP A 831 -2.64 2.35 19.87
C ASP A 831 -4.00 1.97 20.47
N MET A 832 -4.48 2.76 21.43
CA MET A 832 -5.75 2.56 22.12
C MET A 832 -6.87 3.51 21.65
N SER A 833 -6.61 4.38 20.67
CA SER A 833 -7.57 5.39 20.21
C SER A 833 -8.30 4.99 18.93
N ILE A 834 -9.42 5.66 18.65
CA ILE A 834 -10.15 5.64 17.37
C ILE A 834 -10.19 7.05 16.78
N TRP A 835 -10.42 7.18 15.48
CA TRP A 835 -10.60 8.47 14.83
C TRP A 835 -12.07 8.93 14.90
N ASP A 836 -12.30 10.11 15.48
CA ASP A 836 -13.61 10.75 15.53
C ASP A 836 -13.76 11.72 14.36
N VAL A 837 -14.54 11.33 13.36
CA VAL A 837 -14.77 12.11 12.14
C VAL A 837 -15.46 13.44 12.41
N VAL A 838 -16.31 13.54 13.44
CA VAL A 838 -17.02 14.79 13.75
C VAL A 838 -16.09 15.78 14.44
N ARG A 839 -15.29 15.29 15.39
CA ARG A 839 -14.33 16.12 16.13
C ARG A 839 -13.02 16.36 15.35
N GLN A 840 -12.78 15.62 14.27
CA GLN A 840 -11.54 15.65 13.46
C GLN A 840 -10.29 15.45 14.33
N GLN A 841 -10.32 14.45 15.20
CA GLN A 841 -9.20 14.12 16.08
C GLN A 841 -9.26 12.64 16.52
N TRP A 842 -8.12 12.11 16.96
CA TRP A 842 -8.07 10.86 17.70
C TRP A 842 -8.78 11.01 19.04
N VAL A 843 -9.52 9.98 19.44
CA VAL A 843 -10.16 9.91 20.76
C VAL A 843 -9.79 8.60 21.45
N LEU A 844 -9.36 8.70 22.70
CA LEU A 844 -9.19 7.56 23.59
C LEU A 844 -10.57 7.22 24.19
N PRO A 845 -11.19 6.09 23.84
CA PRO A 845 -12.46 5.70 24.44
C PRO A 845 -12.25 5.25 25.89
N SER A 846 -13.19 5.61 26.76
CA SER A 846 -13.27 5.08 28.13
C SER A 846 -13.89 3.67 28.12
N GLY A 847 -13.50 2.83 29.08
CA GLY A 847 -14.13 1.53 29.30
C GLY A 847 -13.20 0.33 29.09
N ALA A 848 -13.81 -0.83 28.82
CA ALA A 848 -13.13 -2.12 28.85
C ALA A 848 -12.48 -2.49 27.51
N PHE A 849 -11.16 -2.41 27.45
CA PHE A 849 -10.36 -2.92 26.34
C PHE A 849 -10.15 -4.42 26.49
N ASN A 850 -10.52 -5.18 25.46
CA ASN A 850 -10.18 -6.61 25.42
C ASN A 850 -8.71 -6.77 25.03
N VAL A 851 -7.89 -7.32 25.91
CA VAL A 851 -6.46 -7.52 25.71
C VAL A 851 -6.23 -8.99 25.40
N MET A 852 -5.67 -9.30 24.23
CA MET A 852 -5.45 -10.67 23.76
C MET A 852 -4.00 -10.84 23.33
N VAL A 853 -3.29 -11.80 23.91
CA VAL A 853 -1.92 -12.14 23.54
C VAL A 853 -1.86 -13.55 22.99
N GLY A 854 -1.24 -13.72 21.83
CA GLY A 854 -1.23 -14.99 21.11
C GLY A 854 -0.02 -15.19 20.22
N LYS A 855 0.04 -16.37 19.61
CA LYS A 855 1.04 -16.76 18.60
C LYS A 855 0.66 -16.29 17.19
N SER A 856 -0.63 -16.05 16.97
CA SER A 856 -1.23 -15.49 15.75
C SER A 856 -2.59 -14.89 16.09
N VAL A 857 -3.25 -14.23 15.13
CA VAL A 857 -4.57 -13.61 15.37
C VAL A 857 -5.67 -14.61 15.77
N LEU A 858 -5.53 -15.88 15.37
CA LEU A 858 -6.48 -16.95 15.70
C LEU A 858 -6.00 -17.89 16.83
N ASP A 859 -4.73 -17.78 17.24
CA ASP A 859 -4.15 -18.60 18.30
C ASP A 859 -3.85 -17.72 19.53
N ILE A 860 -4.92 -17.36 20.26
CA ILE A 860 -4.85 -16.54 21.47
C ILE A 860 -4.56 -17.44 22.67
N GLN A 861 -3.49 -17.12 23.38
CA GLN A 861 -2.98 -17.90 24.51
C GLN A 861 -3.41 -17.30 25.85
N LEU A 862 -3.46 -15.97 25.93
CA LEU A 862 -3.83 -15.23 27.12
C LEU A 862 -4.83 -14.14 26.74
N GLN A 863 -5.83 -13.91 27.58
CA GLN A 863 -6.80 -12.86 27.41
C GLN A 863 -7.14 -12.20 28.74
N GLY A 864 -7.46 -10.92 28.71
CA GLY A 864 -7.83 -10.14 29.88
C GLY A 864 -8.56 -8.88 29.49
N THR A 865 -8.89 -8.06 30.48
CA THR A 865 -9.54 -6.78 30.27
C THR A 865 -8.74 -5.70 31.00
N LEU A 866 -8.44 -4.63 30.27
CA LEU A 866 -7.86 -3.41 30.81
C LEU A 866 -8.93 -2.32 30.77
N THR A 867 -9.17 -1.64 31.87
CA THR A 867 -10.12 -0.53 31.94
C THR A 867 -9.37 0.78 32.10
N LEU A 868 -9.70 1.75 31.24
CA LEU A 868 -9.23 3.13 31.30
C LEU A 868 -10.39 4.09 31.58
#